data_AF-A0AAD9RW04-F1
#
_entry.id   AF-A0AAD9RW04-F1
#
_cell.length_a   1.000
_cell.length_b   1.000
_cell.length_c   1.000
_cell.angle_alpha   90.00
_cell.angle_beta   90.00
_cell.angle_gamma   90.00
#
_symmetry.space_group_name_H-M   'P 1'
#
loop_
_entity.id
_entity.type
_entity.pdbx_description
1 polymer ?
#
loop_
_entity_poly.entity_id
_entity_poly.type
_entity_poly.pdbx_seq_one_letter_code
_entity_poly.pdbx_strand_id
1 'polypeptide(L)'
;MAASLRGYVWTDFDNNNESEEDSREYDTRGGVFRRRGVAGRGGRPPGNPLLVLRPLLSSLPARRLDRLGSRPRAVEGQLRQDEAQEAIVNQSNISRRRFRTAAVLALKQCKRKQTARVRKCVCLPSNYALVEFPVVWSELRANRQLCDGAIRCATGELFPVHRAILSAVSPYFKALFTNSLKGGKSETTEVVIDSVPGEIFSLILDYAYTGVCNVNADNVEQLLPLADQFEVLGVVQLCCQFLLQELKPDNCLGICKFARHYFCRDLEEKGRRYIRHHFKRILYESTEFKELQSEELEAILQDDELNVKNEELVFEAVKTWLEYRVEERKVHLTKLLECVRYGSMSYTYFADNVLGWKLVQEDEACQRALQPAKVYLGEQDSKQNTEIDMKNPLSRPRVPYEILFAIGGWSAGSPTSFVETYDTRADRWFLSVSTDLTPRAYHGLCALDDLIYMIGGFDGNEHFNTVRCFDPVTKEWRERACMYHARCYVSVCTHAGKIYALGGYNGRTRMNSAERYEPQKNQWEMIPPMNRQRSDASAAALRNKIYIVGGFNGQEILNSAEVFDVETNQWSYIRSMITPRSGVSLVAFRDSLYALGGFNGFIRLSSGERYTPNNSEDWQEVTEMFSPRSNFATVILDDMIFVVGGFNGTTTIAYVECYDADSNEWYDASPMNLNRSALSACVISGLSNAREYSYLSKVRDLGQGQATSNSRGKPDQAGEGPGGTNVDMIVDEAPGMDAAGPFQGQAGPIDGMAEGAVNFYEEDDIPDVLRPEDPSEEIRNVE
;
A
#
# COMPACT_ATOMS: atom_id res chain seq x y z
N MET A 1 -1.13 -27.16 42.23
CA MET A 1 -1.41 -28.46 41.56
C MET A 1 -2.82 -28.30 40.99
N ALA A 2 -3.06 -28.27 39.68
CA ALA A 2 -2.68 -29.19 38.60
C ALA A 2 -3.51 -30.48 38.60
N ALA A 3 -3.90 -30.93 37.39
CA ALA A 3 -4.90 -31.97 37.06
C ALA A 3 -6.37 -31.52 37.16
N SER A 4 -7.33 -32.02 36.35
CA SER A 4 -7.25 -32.73 35.05
C SER A 4 -8.67 -33.00 34.56
N LEU A 5 -9.00 -32.66 33.30
CA LEU A 5 -10.06 -33.35 32.56
C LEU A 5 -9.57 -33.70 31.15
N ARG A 6 -9.17 -34.96 31.00
CA ARG A 6 -8.92 -35.66 29.72
C ARG A 6 -10.07 -36.63 29.46
N GLY A 7 -10.29 -36.94 28.18
CA GLY A 7 -11.15 -38.05 27.72
C GLY A 7 -12.35 -37.56 26.91
N TYR A 8 -12.72 -38.14 25.76
CA TYR A 8 -12.18 -39.33 25.08
C TYR A 8 -12.40 -39.24 23.56
N VAL A 9 -11.50 -39.85 22.78
CA VAL A 9 -11.85 -40.61 21.57
C VAL A 9 -11.09 -41.94 21.63
N TRP A 10 -11.75 -43.01 21.21
CA TRP A 10 -11.34 -44.42 21.34
C TRP A 10 -10.47 -44.90 20.17
N THR A 11 -9.54 -45.83 20.45
CA THR A 11 -9.10 -46.88 19.52
C THR A 11 -8.70 -48.13 20.30
N ASP A 12 -9.51 -49.19 20.24
CA ASP A 12 -9.10 -50.55 20.56
C ASP A 12 -8.88 -51.32 19.24
N PHE A 13 -7.73 -51.97 19.07
CA PHE A 13 -7.67 -53.45 19.10
C PHE A 13 -6.22 -53.95 19.13
N ASP A 14 -6.06 -55.12 19.75
CA ASP A 14 -4.81 -55.72 20.24
C ASP A 14 -3.99 -56.55 19.22
N ASN A 15 -2.67 -56.66 19.51
CA ASN A 15 -1.78 -57.81 19.27
C ASN A 15 -1.50 -58.26 17.80
N ASN A 16 -0.33 -58.82 17.43
CA ASN A 16 0.55 -59.72 18.17
C ASN A 16 1.97 -59.87 17.53
N ASN A 17 2.89 -60.51 18.26
CA ASN A 17 4.10 -61.25 17.82
C ASN A 17 5.30 -60.45 17.21
N GLU A 18 6.46 -60.42 17.89
CA GLU A 18 7.62 -61.37 17.83
C GLU A 18 8.57 -61.07 16.66
N SER A 19 9.90 -61.23 16.68
CA SER A 19 11.01 -61.36 17.64
C SER A 19 12.25 -61.75 16.79
N GLU A 20 13.46 -61.77 17.36
CA GLU A 20 14.73 -62.26 16.73
C GLU A 20 15.29 -61.34 15.61
N GLU A 21 16.56 -60.92 15.60
CA GLU A 21 17.90 -61.56 15.74
C GLU A 21 18.54 -62.09 14.42
N ASP A 22 19.87 -61.96 14.41
CA ASP A 22 20.89 -62.62 13.59
C ASP A 22 21.09 -62.32 12.08
N SER A 23 22.08 -61.44 11.85
CA SER A 23 23.38 -61.65 11.16
C SER A 23 23.55 -62.41 9.81
N ARG A 24 24.62 -61.96 9.11
CA ARG A 24 25.38 -62.59 7.99
C ARG A 24 24.75 -62.60 6.59
N GLU A 25 25.51 -62.71 5.49
CA GLU A 25 26.89 -62.32 5.09
C GLU A 25 27.04 -62.64 3.57
N TYR A 26 28.06 -62.11 2.88
CA TYR A 26 28.44 -62.37 1.47
C TYR A 26 27.49 -61.79 0.37
N ASP A 27 27.98 -61.13 -0.67
CA ASP A 27 29.11 -61.55 -1.50
C ASP A 27 30.23 -60.49 -1.71
N THR A 28 31.35 -60.98 -2.25
CA THR A 28 32.68 -60.37 -2.30
C THR A 28 33.16 -60.17 -3.73
N ARG A 29 34.12 -59.24 -3.94
CA ARG A 29 35.33 -59.46 -4.78
C ARG A 29 36.32 -58.29 -4.76
N GLY A 30 37.56 -58.56 -4.31
CA GLY A 30 38.79 -57.76 -4.54
C GLY A 30 38.85 -56.42 -3.80
N GLY A 31 39.77 -56.14 -2.86
CA GLY A 31 41.16 -56.59 -2.76
C GLY A 31 42.03 -55.79 -3.75
N VAL A 32 42.99 -54.95 -3.36
CA VAL A 32 44.16 -55.26 -2.51
C VAL A 32 44.66 -54.05 -1.69
N PHE A 33 45.12 -54.32 -0.46
CA PHE A 33 46.12 -53.65 0.41
C PHE A 33 46.85 -52.35 -0.09
N ARG A 34 47.26 -51.40 0.77
CA ARG A 34 48.02 -51.62 2.04
C ARG A 34 48.00 -50.40 3.01
N ARG A 35 48.32 -50.66 4.29
CA ARG A 35 48.26 -49.77 5.48
C ARG A 35 49.41 -48.74 5.64
N ARG A 36 49.18 -47.81 6.60
CA ARG A 36 50.09 -46.89 7.36
C ARG A 36 50.17 -45.47 6.76
N GLY A 37 49.89 -44.37 7.48
CA GLY A 37 49.41 -44.20 8.86
C GLY A 37 50.52 -43.95 9.91
N VAL A 38 50.88 -42.68 10.14
CA VAL A 38 51.50 -42.11 11.35
C VAL A 38 51.06 -40.63 11.47
N ALA A 39 50.83 -40.13 12.68
CA ALA A 39 50.40 -38.76 12.98
C ALA A 39 51.58 -37.83 13.35
N GLY A 40 51.39 -36.50 13.25
CA GLY A 40 52.38 -35.51 13.70
C GLY A 40 51.83 -34.08 13.88
N ARG A 41 51.91 -33.56 15.12
CA ARG A 41 51.80 -32.13 15.47
C ARG A 41 53.02 -31.38 14.88
N GLY A 42 53.09 -30.08 14.57
CA GLY A 42 52.24 -28.92 14.84
C GLY A 42 53.10 -27.77 15.41
N GLY A 43 53.30 -26.64 14.69
CA GLY A 43 53.93 -25.43 15.28
C GLY A 43 54.68 -24.40 14.38
N ARG A 44 53.97 -23.33 13.97
CA ARG A 44 54.36 -21.88 13.98
C ARG A 44 55.52 -21.31 13.07
N PRO A 45 55.62 -19.96 12.88
CA PRO A 45 55.84 -19.29 11.57
C PRO A 45 57.22 -18.61 11.36
N PRO A 46 57.43 -17.80 10.29
CA PRO A 46 57.43 -16.32 10.46
C PRO A 46 57.05 -15.44 9.23
N GLY A 47 56.84 -14.13 9.47
CA GLY A 47 57.40 -13.05 8.61
C GLY A 47 56.53 -12.33 7.54
N ASN A 48 56.29 -11.03 7.73
CA ASN A 48 55.80 -10.04 6.74
C ASN A 48 57.02 -9.32 6.08
N PRO A 49 56.94 -8.58 4.93
CA PRO A 49 56.21 -7.28 4.85
C PRO A 49 55.69 -6.77 3.47
N LEU A 50 55.07 -5.59 3.54
CA LEU A 50 54.53 -4.63 2.53
C LEU A 50 55.31 -4.39 1.21
N LEU A 51 54.60 -4.10 0.09
CA LEU A 51 54.61 -2.76 -0.56
C LEU A 51 53.67 -2.59 -1.81
N VAL A 52 53.39 -1.32 -2.09
CA VAL A 52 52.45 -0.70 -3.06
C VAL A 52 52.88 -0.81 -4.54
N LEU A 53 51.91 -0.81 -5.48
CA LEU A 53 52.12 -0.33 -6.86
C LEU A 53 50.95 0.52 -7.39
N ARG A 54 51.28 1.57 -8.16
CA ARG A 54 50.38 2.45 -8.94
C ARG A 54 50.79 2.41 -10.44
N PRO A 55 49.93 2.81 -11.38
CA PRO A 55 50.11 2.57 -12.82
C PRO A 55 50.77 3.73 -13.60
N LEU A 56 51.12 3.50 -14.87
CA LEU A 56 51.50 4.54 -15.84
C LEU A 56 50.94 4.28 -17.26
N LEU A 57 50.91 5.37 -18.05
CA LEU A 57 50.16 5.60 -19.29
C LEU A 57 51.03 5.58 -20.58
N SER A 58 50.40 5.91 -21.73
CA SER A 58 50.94 6.32 -23.06
C SER A 58 51.07 5.20 -24.12
N SER A 59 50.95 5.42 -25.44
CA SER A 59 50.51 6.59 -26.25
C SER A 59 50.14 6.19 -27.71
N LEU A 60 49.54 7.14 -28.46
CA LEU A 60 49.24 7.17 -29.92
C LEU A 60 50.53 7.13 -30.81
N PRO A 61 50.52 7.02 -32.18
CA PRO A 61 49.49 7.49 -33.14
C PRO A 61 49.26 6.69 -34.46
N ALA A 62 48.46 7.26 -35.38
CA ALA A 62 47.97 6.68 -36.63
C ALA A 62 48.84 6.92 -37.89
N ARG A 63 48.58 6.18 -38.99
CA ARG A 63 48.91 6.56 -40.38
C ARG A 63 47.97 5.95 -41.44
N ARG A 64 47.79 6.66 -42.56
CA ARG A 64 46.96 6.32 -43.76
C ARG A 64 47.73 5.49 -44.79
N LEU A 65 47.04 4.71 -45.65
CA LEU A 65 46.88 4.98 -47.11
C LEU A 65 46.19 3.85 -47.92
N ASP A 66 45.16 4.24 -48.67
CA ASP A 66 44.76 3.88 -50.05
C ASP A 66 44.68 2.44 -50.63
N ARG A 67 43.46 2.13 -51.14
CA ARG A 67 43.11 1.47 -52.45
C ARG A 67 43.44 -0.05 -52.61
N LEU A 68 42.73 -0.87 -53.40
CA LEU A 68 41.70 -0.70 -54.45
C LEU A 68 40.94 -2.04 -54.71
N GLY A 69 39.64 -2.01 -55.08
CA GLY A 69 38.85 -3.16 -55.60
C GLY A 69 38.35 -4.18 -54.54
N SER A 70 37.18 -4.84 -54.64
CA SER A 70 36.18 -4.92 -55.73
C SER A 70 34.78 -5.18 -55.14
N ARG A 71 33.72 -4.63 -55.77
CA ARG A 71 32.29 -4.91 -55.47
C ARG A 71 31.75 -5.97 -56.48
N PRO A 72 30.72 -6.78 -56.17
CA PRO A 72 29.35 -6.26 -56.32
C PRO A 72 28.23 -6.80 -55.37
N ARG A 73 27.27 -5.90 -55.12
CA ARG A 73 25.80 -6.07 -54.98
C ARG A 73 25.22 -7.22 -54.12
N ALA A 74 24.67 -6.83 -52.97
CA ALA A 74 23.22 -6.90 -52.71
C ALA A 74 22.85 -5.98 -51.52
N VAL A 75 22.29 -4.79 -51.78
CA VAL A 75 21.70 -3.90 -50.75
C VAL A 75 20.49 -3.19 -51.36
N GLU A 76 19.30 -3.70 -51.05
CA GLU A 76 18.01 -3.04 -51.23
C GLU A 76 17.03 -3.78 -50.31
N GLY A 77 16.78 -3.25 -49.11
CA GLY A 77 15.93 -3.93 -48.12
C GLY A 77 15.98 -3.39 -46.68
N GLN A 78 17.09 -2.78 -46.23
CA GLN A 78 17.25 -2.39 -44.81
C GLN A 78 17.41 -0.88 -44.54
N LEU A 79 17.51 -0.03 -45.57
CA LEU A 79 17.66 1.42 -45.38
C LEU A 79 16.35 2.21 -45.18
N ARG A 80 15.18 1.54 -45.16
CA ARG A 80 13.87 2.21 -44.95
C ARG A 80 13.29 2.10 -43.54
N GLN A 81 13.93 1.36 -42.64
CA GLN A 81 13.50 1.27 -41.24
C GLN A 81 14.30 2.24 -40.35
N ASP A 82 15.62 2.35 -40.55
CA ASP A 82 16.45 3.27 -39.76
C ASP A 82 16.12 4.75 -40.04
N GLU A 83 15.85 5.14 -41.30
CA GLU A 83 15.40 6.50 -41.64
C GLU A 83 14.04 6.85 -41.01
N ALA A 84 13.16 5.87 -40.82
CA ALA A 84 11.87 6.07 -40.15
C ALA A 84 12.06 6.27 -38.63
N GLN A 85 13.01 5.56 -38.02
CA GLN A 85 13.32 5.69 -36.60
C GLN A 85 14.05 7.02 -36.28
N GLU A 86 14.99 7.47 -37.11
CA GLU A 86 15.56 8.82 -36.98
C GLU A 86 14.54 9.93 -37.27
N ALA A 87 13.57 9.73 -38.16
CA ALA A 87 12.50 10.70 -38.38
C ALA A 87 11.59 10.87 -37.15
N ILE A 88 11.25 9.80 -36.45
CA ILE A 88 10.43 9.84 -35.21
C ILE A 88 11.21 10.47 -34.04
N VAL A 89 12.51 10.17 -33.91
CA VAL A 89 13.38 10.81 -32.91
C VAL A 89 13.59 12.30 -33.22
N ASN A 90 13.67 12.69 -34.49
CA ASN A 90 13.73 14.11 -34.87
C ASN A 90 12.39 14.84 -34.72
N GLN A 91 11.24 14.22 -35.03
CA GLN A 91 9.93 14.84 -34.79
C GLN A 91 9.66 15.08 -33.30
N SER A 92 9.96 14.10 -32.43
CA SER A 92 9.85 14.28 -30.97
C SER A 92 10.81 15.34 -30.43
N ASN A 93 12.03 15.45 -30.96
CA ASN A 93 12.96 16.54 -30.62
C ASN A 93 12.54 17.91 -31.18
N ILE A 94 11.80 17.97 -32.30
CA ILE A 94 11.21 19.20 -32.84
C ILE A 94 10.02 19.67 -31.98
N SER A 95 9.14 18.76 -31.53
CA SER A 95 8.10 19.11 -30.55
C SER A 95 8.70 19.57 -29.21
N ARG A 96 9.73 18.88 -28.69
CA ARG A 96 10.48 19.32 -27.48
C ARG A 96 11.13 20.70 -27.65
N ARG A 97 11.59 21.07 -28.86
CA ARG A 97 12.06 22.43 -29.16
C ARG A 97 10.92 23.46 -29.27
N ARG A 98 9.73 23.06 -29.72
CA ARG A 98 8.54 23.93 -29.74
C ARG A 98 8.08 24.28 -28.33
N PHE A 99 7.97 23.30 -27.42
CA PHE A 99 7.73 23.53 -25.97
C PHE A 99 8.69 24.58 -25.39
N ARG A 100 10.00 24.42 -25.64
CA ARG A 100 11.03 25.36 -25.13
C ARG A 100 10.96 26.76 -25.74
N THR A 101 10.54 26.91 -27.00
CA THR A 101 10.57 28.21 -27.70
C THR A 101 9.28 29.01 -27.46
N ALA A 102 8.12 28.33 -27.36
CA ALA A 102 6.84 28.97 -27.06
C ALA A 102 6.80 29.54 -25.64
N ALA A 103 7.28 28.78 -24.64
CA ALA A 103 7.35 29.23 -23.24
C ALA A 103 8.11 30.56 -23.08
N VAL A 104 9.26 30.71 -23.76
CA VAL A 104 10.08 31.94 -23.69
C VAL A 104 9.43 33.15 -24.38
N LEU A 105 8.57 32.91 -25.38
CA LEU A 105 7.84 33.98 -26.08
C LEU A 105 6.54 34.38 -25.35
N ALA A 106 5.79 33.43 -24.81
CA ALA A 106 4.60 33.68 -24.00
C ALA A 106 4.92 34.47 -22.71
N LEU A 107 6.10 34.26 -22.12
CA LEU A 107 6.59 34.97 -20.93
C LEU A 107 6.72 36.51 -21.06
N LYS A 108 6.57 37.09 -22.27
CA LYS A 108 6.72 38.54 -22.48
C LYS A 108 5.42 39.36 -22.55
N GLN A 109 4.22 38.76 -22.55
CA GLN A 109 2.97 39.51 -22.73
C GLN A 109 1.81 39.11 -21.79
N CYS A 110 2.01 39.13 -20.46
CA CYS A 110 0.88 39.37 -19.54
C CYS A 110 1.26 39.95 -18.16
N LYS A 111 1.82 41.17 -18.12
CA LYS A 111 1.93 41.93 -16.85
C LYS A 111 0.66 42.74 -16.58
N ARG A 112 -0.40 42.08 -16.11
CA ARG A 112 -1.57 42.77 -15.55
C ARG A 112 -1.89 42.19 -14.15
N LYS A 113 -1.66 43.01 -13.11
CA LYS A 113 -2.05 42.68 -11.73
C LYS A 113 -3.57 42.56 -11.65
N GLN A 114 -4.10 41.35 -11.68
CA GLN A 114 -5.48 41.10 -11.22
C GLN A 114 -5.49 40.99 -9.69
N THR A 115 -6.45 41.65 -9.06
CA THR A 115 -6.63 41.62 -7.61
C THR A 115 -7.19 40.27 -7.17
N ALA A 116 -6.66 39.73 -6.08
CA ALA A 116 -7.03 38.42 -5.56
C ALA A 116 -8.47 38.40 -5.00
N ARG A 117 -9.47 38.23 -5.88
CA ARG A 117 -10.74 37.63 -5.49
C ARG A 117 -10.54 36.12 -5.45
N VAL A 118 -10.71 35.55 -4.26
CA VAL A 118 -10.73 34.09 -4.06
C VAL A 118 -11.90 33.50 -4.85
N ARG A 119 -11.64 33.07 -6.09
CA ARG A 119 -12.57 32.24 -6.85
C ARG A 119 -12.68 30.91 -6.10
N LYS A 120 -13.85 30.62 -5.50
CA LYS A 120 -14.20 29.25 -5.13
C LYS A 120 -14.26 28.46 -6.44
N CYS A 121 -13.26 27.61 -6.68
CA CYS A 121 -13.31 26.65 -7.77
C CYS A 121 -14.55 25.77 -7.57
N VAL A 122 -15.48 25.77 -8.53
CA VAL A 122 -16.65 24.87 -8.53
C VAL A 122 -16.23 23.54 -9.17
N CYS A 123 -15.13 22.99 -8.67
CA CYS A 123 -14.64 21.66 -8.98
C CYS A 123 -15.39 20.65 -8.09
N LEU A 124 -16.67 20.42 -8.39
CA LEU A 124 -17.47 19.36 -7.79
C LEU A 124 -17.69 18.24 -8.84
N PRO A 125 -17.13 17.03 -8.64
CA PRO A 125 -17.21 15.95 -9.64
C PRO A 125 -18.62 15.38 -9.91
N SER A 126 -19.63 15.76 -9.13
CA SER A 126 -20.84 14.95 -8.94
C SER A 126 -22.05 15.29 -9.82
N ASN A 127 -22.12 16.50 -10.40
CA ASN A 127 -23.40 17.05 -10.90
C ASN A 127 -23.47 17.36 -12.42
N TYR A 128 -22.42 17.11 -13.21
CA TYR A 128 -22.41 17.47 -14.65
C TYR A 128 -22.78 16.33 -15.61
N ALA A 129 -22.92 15.09 -15.15
CA ALA A 129 -23.36 13.95 -15.95
C ALA A 129 -24.84 14.00 -16.40
N LEU A 130 -25.51 15.14 -16.23
CA LEU A 130 -26.94 15.37 -16.50
C LEU A 130 -27.21 16.56 -17.44
N VAL A 131 -26.16 17.18 -18.02
CA VAL A 131 -26.36 18.21 -19.06
C VAL A 131 -26.47 17.53 -20.42
N GLU A 132 -27.68 17.13 -20.80
CA GLU A 132 -27.97 16.71 -22.17
C GLU A 132 -27.85 17.91 -23.11
N PHE A 133 -26.93 17.83 -24.07
CA PHE A 133 -26.79 18.83 -25.14
C PHE A 133 -27.77 18.48 -26.28
N PRO A 134 -28.79 19.31 -26.59
CA PRO A 134 -29.75 19.00 -27.64
C PRO A 134 -29.08 18.94 -29.02
N VAL A 135 -29.24 17.81 -29.72
CA VAL A 135 -28.73 17.63 -31.10
C VAL A 135 -29.20 18.74 -32.05
N VAL A 136 -30.41 19.27 -31.83
CA VAL A 136 -30.97 20.41 -32.57
C VAL A 136 -30.05 21.64 -32.59
N TRP A 137 -29.24 21.87 -31.55
CA TRP A 137 -28.30 23.00 -31.52
C TRP A 137 -27.21 22.85 -32.59
N SER A 138 -26.63 21.66 -32.75
CA SER A 138 -25.59 21.41 -33.76
C SER A 138 -26.17 21.44 -35.18
N GLU A 139 -27.38 20.92 -35.39
CA GLU A 139 -28.12 21.01 -36.65
C GLU A 139 -28.40 22.47 -37.07
N LEU A 140 -28.89 23.31 -36.15
CA LEU A 140 -29.14 24.74 -36.42
C LEU A 140 -27.85 25.46 -36.82
N ARG A 141 -26.73 25.21 -36.12
CA ARG A 141 -25.42 25.80 -36.45
C ARG A 141 -24.87 25.30 -37.79
N ALA A 142 -24.98 24.01 -38.08
CA ALA A 142 -24.56 23.44 -39.37
C ALA A 142 -25.33 24.05 -40.54
N ASN A 143 -26.64 24.22 -40.39
CA ASN A 143 -27.52 24.85 -41.39
C ASN A 143 -27.48 26.39 -41.38
N ARG A 144 -26.70 27.01 -40.47
CA ARG A 144 -26.63 28.47 -40.24
C ARG A 144 -27.99 29.13 -39.99
N GLN A 145 -28.93 28.39 -39.42
CA GLN A 145 -30.26 28.87 -39.08
C GLN A 145 -30.21 29.55 -37.70
N LEU A 146 -30.91 30.68 -37.55
CA LEU A 146 -31.06 31.43 -36.29
C LEU A 146 -29.75 31.95 -35.64
N CYS A 147 -28.59 31.86 -36.31
CA CYS A 147 -27.34 32.44 -35.80
C CYS A 147 -27.43 33.98 -35.76
N ASP A 148 -27.44 34.53 -34.54
CA ASP A 148 -27.62 35.95 -34.21
C ASP A 148 -26.30 36.68 -33.88
N GLY A 149 -25.16 36.01 -34.06
CA GLY A 149 -23.84 36.60 -34.02
C GLY A 149 -22.79 35.80 -34.80
N ALA A 150 -21.61 36.38 -34.96
CA ALA A 150 -20.43 35.72 -35.51
C ALA A 150 -19.17 36.10 -34.70
N ILE A 151 -18.27 35.13 -34.55
CA ILE A 151 -16.98 35.33 -33.88
C ILE A 151 -15.86 35.19 -34.92
N ARG A 152 -14.99 36.19 -35.00
CA ARG A 152 -13.85 36.26 -35.92
C ARG A 152 -12.57 36.02 -35.14
N CYS A 153 -11.84 34.95 -35.47
CA CYS A 153 -10.59 34.58 -34.80
C CYS A 153 -9.37 35.22 -35.47
N ALA A 154 -8.20 35.10 -34.82
CA ALA A 154 -6.92 35.67 -35.29
C ALA A 154 -6.50 35.19 -36.69
N THR A 155 -6.93 33.98 -37.07
CA THR A 155 -6.72 33.35 -38.38
C THR A 155 -7.59 33.95 -39.51
N GLY A 156 -8.49 34.88 -39.18
CA GLY A 156 -9.46 35.46 -40.12
C GLY A 156 -10.72 34.60 -40.32
N GLU A 157 -10.78 33.44 -39.69
CA GLU A 157 -11.92 32.52 -39.73
C GLU A 157 -13.14 33.11 -39.01
N LEU A 158 -14.32 32.95 -39.63
CA LEU A 158 -15.59 33.49 -39.15
C LEU A 158 -16.52 32.35 -38.74
N PHE A 159 -16.82 32.27 -37.44
CA PHE A 159 -17.69 31.26 -36.85
C PHE A 159 -19.09 31.84 -36.60
N PRO A 160 -20.14 31.42 -37.32
CA PRO A 160 -21.52 31.81 -37.02
C PRO A 160 -21.98 31.11 -35.73
N VAL A 161 -22.64 31.87 -34.85
CA VAL A 161 -23.00 31.42 -33.51
C VAL A 161 -24.35 31.95 -33.04
N HIS A 162 -24.97 31.20 -32.13
CA HIS A 162 -26.09 31.64 -31.31
C HIS A 162 -25.55 32.24 -30.00
N ARG A 163 -25.75 33.55 -29.80
CA ARG A 163 -25.32 34.30 -28.59
C ARG A 163 -25.91 33.69 -27.32
N ALA A 164 -27.15 33.19 -27.39
CA ALA A 164 -27.82 32.51 -26.28
C ALA A 164 -27.10 31.23 -25.83
N ILE A 165 -26.65 30.38 -26.78
CA ILE A 165 -25.98 29.10 -26.48
C ILE A 165 -24.60 29.36 -25.85
N LEU A 166 -23.77 30.25 -26.43
CA LEU A 166 -22.50 30.61 -25.79
C LEU A 166 -22.71 31.30 -24.43
N SER A 167 -23.77 32.10 -24.26
CA SER A 167 -24.10 32.72 -22.97
C SER A 167 -24.55 31.72 -21.90
N ALA A 168 -25.03 30.54 -22.30
CA ALA A 168 -25.37 29.45 -21.38
C ALA A 168 -24.12 28.69 -20.92
N VAL A 169 -23.20 28.42 -21.86
CA VAL A 169 -21.98 27.62 -21.62
C VAL A 169 -20.82 28.44 -21.02
N SER A 170 -20.80 29.76 -21.24
CA SER A 170 -19.71 30.65 -20.82
C SER A 170 -20.23 31.94 -20.16
N PRO A 171 -19.87 32.19 -18.88
CA PRO A 171 -20.13 33.47 -18.22
C PRO A 171 -19.39 34.64 -18.88
N TYR A 172 -18.21 34.41 -19.47
CA TYR A 172 -17.47 35.42 -20.26
C TYR A 172 -18.31 35.89 -21.47
N PHE A 173 -18.79 34.96 -22.30
CA PHE A 173 -19.61 35.31 -23.46
C PHE A 173 -20.96 35.90 -23.05
N LYS A 174 -21.56 35.41 -21.96
CA LYS A 174 -22.75 36.03 -21.36
C LYS A 174 -22.50 37.49 -20.99
N ALA A 175 -21.40 37.80 -20.31
CA ALA A 175 -21.05 39.17 -19.94
C ALA A 175 -20.77 40.03 -21.18
N LEU A 176 -20.07 39.48 -22.18
CA LEU A 176 -19.75 40.14 -23.45
C LEU A 176 -21.03 40.55 -24.20
N PHE A 177 -21.94 39.59 -24.42
CA PHE A 177 -23.16 39.81 -25.20
C PHE A 177 -24.23 40.62 -24.45
N THR A 178 -24.18 40.69 -23.11
CA THR A 178 -25.12 41.49 -22.30
C THR A 178 -24.61 42.89 -21.94
N ASN A 179 -23.31 43.18 -22.06
CA ASN A 179 -22.78 44.51 -21.72
C ASN A 179 -23.27 45.63 -22.66
N SER A 180 -23.60 45.33 -23.93
CA SER A 180 -24.17 46.32 -24.86
C SER A 180 -25.50 46.90 -24.37
N LEU A 181 -26.27 46.18 -23.54
CA LEU A 181 -27.51 46.67 -22.93
C LEU A 181 -27.28 47.78 -21.87
N LYS A 182 -26.03 48.01 -21.44
CA LYS A 182 -25.69 48.98 -20.39
C LYS A 182 -24.97 50.24 -20.90
N GLY A 183 -24.71 50.37 -22.21
CA GLY A 183 -23.76 51.40 -22.67
C GLY A 183 -23.72 51.73 -24.17
N GLY A 184 -24.86 51.95 -24.81
CA GLY A 184 -24.96 52.95 -25.90
C GLY A 184 -24.13 52.73 -27.18
N LYS A 185 -23.79 51.50 -27.56
CA LYS A 185 -23.34 51.17 -28.92
C LYS A 185 -24.21 50.05 -29.49
N SER A 186 -24.49 50.14 -30.80
CA SER A 186 -25.27 49.15 -31.55
C SER A 186 -24.77 47.74 -31.28
N GLU A 187 -25.68 46.77 -31.25
CA GLU A 187 -25.32 45.36 -31.15
C GLU A 187 -24.38 44.99 -32.29
N THR A 188 -23.10 44.78 -31.96
CA THR A 188 -22.10 44.34 -32.94
C THR A 188 -22.32 42.86 -33.19
N THR A 189 -22.92 42.55 -34.35
CA THR A 189 -23.16 41.18 -34.82
C THR A 189 -21.86 40.39 -35.01
N GLU A 190 -20.73 41.06 -35.22
CA GLU A 190 -19.40 40.45 -35.22
C GLU A 190 -18.60 40.81 -33.96
N VAL A 191 -18.06 39.79 -33.29
CA VAL A 191 -17.06 39.91 -32.22
C VAL A 191 -15.71 39.45 -32.75
N VAL A 192 -14.67 40.27 -32.59
CA VAL A 192 -13.30 39.91 -33.00
C VAL A 192 -12.49 39.47 -31.77
N ILE A 193 -11.80 38.34 -31.90
CA ILE A 193 -10.90 37.76 -30.89
C ILE A 193 -9.53 37.51 -31.53
N ASP A 194 -8.73 38.57 -31.61
CA ASP A 194 -7.42 38.58 -32.29
C ASP A 194 -6.33 37.72 -31.59
N SER A 195 -6.60 37.19 -30.40
CA SER A 195 -5.63 36.47 -29.58
C SER A 195 -5.74 34.94 -29.66
N VAL A 196 -6.66 34.39 -30.46
CA VAL A 196 -7.00 32.96 -30.45
C VAL A 196 -6.93 32.32 -31.84
N PRO A 197 -6.20 31.20 -32.02
CA PRO A 197 -6.26 30.39 -33.24
C PRO A 197 -7.65 29.78 -33.44
N GLY A 198 -8.18 29.85 -34.66
CA GLY A 198 -9.52 29.32 -34.96
C GLY A 198 -9.67 27.82 -34.73
N GLU A 199 -8.60 27.03 -34.91
CA GLU A 199 -8.56 25.60 -34.58
C GLU A 199 -8.87 25.30 -33.10
N ILE A 200 -8.27 26.05 -32.17
CA ILE A 200 -8.54 25.85 -30.73
C ILE A 200 -9.91 26.42 -30.36
N PHE A 201 -10.33 27.52 -31.01
CA PHE A 201 -11.66 28.07 -30.81
C PHE A 201 -12.77 27.13 -31.29
N SER A 202 -12.56 26.40 -32.40
CA SER A 202 -13.54 25.45 -32.92
C SER A 202 -13.81 24.33 -31.92
N LEU A 203 -12.78 23.83 -31.22
CA LEU A 203 -12.95 22.81 -30.16
C LEU A 203 -13.80 23.30 -28.97
N ILE A 204 -13.60 24.54 -28.54
CA ILE A 204 -14.40 25.18 -27.47
C ILE A 204 -15.83 25.40 -27.95
N LEU A 205 -16.00 25.78 -29.23
CA LEU A 205 -17.29 26.01 -29.83
C LEU A 205 -18.04 24.70 -30.08
N ASP A 206 -17.38 23.63 -30.47
CA ASP A 206 -18.01 22.31 -30.67
C ASP A 206 -18.44 21.70 -29.34
N TYR A 207 -17.66 21.88 -28.26
CA TYR A 207 -18.11 21.58 -26.90
C TYR A 207 -19.40 22.34 -26.54
N ALA A 208 -19.50 23.63 -26.87
CA ALA A 208 -20.68 24.43 -26.54
C ALA A 208 -21.98 23.98 -27.23
N TYR A 209 -21.87 23.17 -28.29
CA TYR A 209 -23.03 22.65 -29.06
C TYR A 209 -23.27 21.15 -28.90
N THR A 210 -22.25 20.38 -28.51
CA THR A 210 -22.31 18.90 -28.45
C THR A 210 -22.01 18.32 -27.07
N GLY A 211 -21.44 19.11 -26.15
CA GLY A 211 -20.91 18.63 -24.87
C GLY A 211 -19.60 17.82 -24.99
N VAL A 212 -19.07 17.62 -26.20
CA VAL A 212 -17.88 16.82 -26.46
C VAL A 212 -16.74 17.72 -26.93
N CYS A 213 -15.54 17.54 -26.37
CA CYS A 213 -14.33 18.22 -26.79
C CYS A 213 -13.22 17.18 -27.00
N ASN A 214 -12.60 17.17 -28.19
CA ASN A 214 -11.49 16.27 -28.48
C ASN A 214 -10.17 16.84 -27.93
N VAL A 215 -9.82 16.47 -26.70
CA VAL A 215 -8.56 16.88 -26.05
C VAL A 215 -7.45 15.89 -26.40
N ASN A 216 -6.27 16.41 -26.75
CA ASN A 216 -5.09 15.63 -27.06
C ASN A 216 -3.79 16.35 -26.63
N ALA A 217 -2.64 15.66 -26.75
CA ALA A 217 -1.36 16.17 -26.28
C ALA A 217 -0.87 17.44 -27.00
N ASP A 218 -1.25 17.64 -28.27
CA ASP A 218 -0.84 18.81 -29.06
C ASP A 218 -1.72 20.05 -28.78
N ASN A 219 -2.99 19.85 -28.39
CA ASN A 219 -3.94 20.95 -28.17
C ASN A 219 -4.07 21.36 -26.70
N VAL A 220 -3.84 20.47 -25.73
CA VAL A 220 -4.18 20.72 -24.31
C VAL A 220 -3.45 21.92 -23.70
N GLU A 221 -2.19 22.17 -24.10
CA GLU A 221 -1.38 23.31 -23.65
C GLU A 221 -2.01 24.66 -24.04
N GLN A 222 -2.66 24.73 -25.22
CA GLN A 222 -3.32 25.95 -25.71
C GLN A 222 -4.81 26.00 -25.34
N LEU A 223 -5.47 24.83 -25.23
CA LEU A 223 -6.90 24.70 -25.00
C LEU A 223 -7.28 25.04 -23.55
N LEU A 224 -6.57 24.52 -22.55
CA LEU A 224 -6.90 24.79 -21.14
C LEU A 224 -6.81 26.28 -20.76
N PRO A 225 -5.76 27.04 -21.13
CA PRO A 225 -5.67 28.48 -20.82
C PRO A 225 -6.80 29.30 -21.46
N LEU A 226 -7.20 28.93 -22.69
CA LEU A 226 -8.28 29.60 -23.41
C LEU A 226 -9.66 29.22 -22.86
N ALA A 227 -9.84 27.96 -22.44
CA ALA A 227 -11.05 27.52 -21.77
C ALA A 227 -11.24 28.22 -20.41
N ASP A 228 -10.17 28.43 -19.62
CA ASP A 228 -10.23 29.25 -18.39
C ASP A 228 -10.48 30.73 -18.70
N GLN A 229 -9.81 31.30 -19.69
CA GLN A 229 -10.03 32.70 -20.13
C GLN A 229 -11.49 32.95 -20.56
N PHE A 230 -12.11 32.01 -21.26
CA PHE A 230 -13.53 32.06 -21.65
C PHE A 230 -14.48 31.49 -20.58
N GLU A 231 -13.97 31.09 -19.41
CA GLU A 231 -14.75 30.53 -18.30
C GLU A 231 -15.62 29.32 -18.68
N VAL A 232 -15.16 28.51 -19.65
CA VAL A 232 -15.81 27.28 -20.12
C VAL A 232 -15.35 26.10 -19.25
N LEU A 233 -15.90 26.02 -18.04
CA LEU A 233 -15.46 25.09 -17.00
C LEU A 233 -15.46 23.62 -17.43
N GLY A 234 -16.41 23.19 -18.28
CA GLY A 234 -16.48 21.81 -18.76
C GLY A 234 -15.29 21.40 -19.64
N VAL A 235 -14.79 22.31 -20.49
CA VAL A 235 -13.57 22.07 -21.27
C VAL A 235 -12.34 22.06 -20.35
N VAL A 236 -12.27 22.95 -19.36
CA VAL A 236 -11.20 22.92 -18.34
C VAL A 236 -11.19 21.57 -17.60
N GLN A 237 -12.36 21.02 -17.25
CA GLN A 237 -12.48 19.70 -16.62
C GLN A 237 -12.03 18.56 -17.54
N LEU A 238 -12.44 18.55 -18.82
CA LEU A 238 -11.97 17.56 -19.80
C LEU A 238 -10.45 17.62 -20.00
N CYS A 239 -9.88 18.83 -20.07
CA CYS A 239 -8.43 19.01 -20.12
C CYS A 239 -7.72 18.49 -18.86
N CYS A 240 -8.24 18.80 -17.67
CA CYS A 240 -7.72 18.24 -16.41
C CYS A 240 -7.81 16.71 -16.37
N GLN A 241 -8.91 16.12 -16.85
CA GLN A 241 -9.09 14.67 -16.89
C GLN A 241 -8.09 13.99 -17.85
N PHE A 242 -7.89 14.56 -19.04
CA PHE A 242 -6.88 14.09 -19.99
C PHE A 242 -5.47 14.15 -19.39
N LEU A 243 -5.11 15.28 -18.75
CA LEU A 243 -3.80 15.43 -18.09
C LEU A 243 -3.59 14.45 -16.92
N LEU A 244 -4.66 14.07 -16.21
CA LEU A 244 -4.58 13.03 -15.16
C LEU A 244 -4.35 11.63 -15.74
N GLN A 245 -4.94 11.31 -16.89
CA GLN A 245 -4.77 10.01 -17.55
C GLN A 245 -3.37 9.85 -18.16
N GLU A 246 -2.76 10.96 -18.58
CA GLU A 246 -1.41 10.98 -19.18
C GLU A 246 -0.27 11.25 -18.19
N LEU A 247 -0.52 11.21 -16.87
CA LEU A 247 0.52 11.38 -15.83
C LEU A 247 1.59 10.27 -15.91
N LYS A 248 2.83 10.67 -16.19
CA LYS A 248 4.01 9.81 -16.35
C LYS A 248 5.22 10.40 -15.58
N PRO A 249 6.25 9.60 -15.24
CA PRO A 249 7.39 10.09 -14.47
C PRO A 249 8.19 11.21 -15.16
N ASP A 250 8.14 11.27 -16.49
CA ASP A 250 8.83 12.28 -17.30
C ASP A 250 8.10 13.63 -17.34
N ASN A 251 6.76 13.65 -17.36
CA ASN A 251 5.93 14.85 -17.54
C ASN A 251 5.24 15.39 -16.27
N CYS A 252 5.26 14.64 -15.16
CA CYS A 252 4.44 14.97 -13.98
C CYS A 252 4.82 16.30 -13.32
N LEU A 253 6.10 16.71 -13.41
CA LEU A 253 6.58 17.98 -12.85
C LEU A 253 6.03 19.17 -13.65
N GLY A 254 6.12 19.10 -14.98
CA GLY A 254 5.51 20.05 -15.91
C GLY A 254 3.99 20.16 -15.75
N ILE A 255 3.28 19.03 -15.68
CA ILE A 255 1.83 19.01 -15.46
C ILE A 255 1.45 19.68 -14.12
N CYS A 256 2.19 19.41 -13.04
CA CYS A 256 1.94 20.08 -11.75
C CYS A 256 2.19 21.59 -11.80
N LYS A 257 3.23 22.03 -12.51
CA LYS A 257 3.57 23.44 -12.70
C LYS A 257 2.50 24.16 -13.53
N PHE A 258 2.00 23.51 -14.57
CA PHE A 258 0.90 23.97 -15.41
C PHE A 258 -0.40 24.09 -14.58
N ALA A 259 -0.77 23.04 -13.84
CA ALA A 259 -1.93 23.03 -12.94
C ALA A 259 -1.90 24.16 -11.91
N ARG A 260 -0.74 24.39 -11.28
CA ARG A 260 -0.54 25.50 -10.33
C ARG A 260 -0.73 26.87 -10.99
N HIS A 261 -0.24 27.06 -12.21
CA HIS A 261 -0.33 28.33 -12.93
C HIS A 261 -1.79 28.71 -13.24
N TYR A 262 -2.62 27.73 -13.62
CA TYR A 262 -4.05 27.91 -13.91
C TYR A 262 -4.97 27.63 -12.70
N PHE A 263 -4.41 27.53 -11.49
CA PHE A 263 -5.13 27.28 -10.24
C PHE A 263 -6.03 26.01 -10.24
N CYS A 264 -5.68 25.01 -11.06
CA CYS A 264 -6.37 23.72 -11.17
C CYS A 264 -6.03 22.84 -9.95
N ARG A 265 -6.60 23.16 -8.78
CA ARG A 265 -6.25 22.55 -7.49
C ARG A 265 -6.29 21.02 -7.49
N ASP A 266 -7.35 20.42 -8.01
CA ASP A 266 -7.52 18.96 -8.03
C ASP A 266 -6.45 18.26 -8.88
N LEU A 267 -6.05 18.89 -9.99
CA LEU A 267 -4.98 18.41 -10.86
C LEU A 267 -3.61 18.59 -10.19
N GLU A 268 -3.38 19.73 -9.53
CA GLU A 268 -2.15 19.95 -8.75
C GLU A 268 -2.04 18.95 -7.58
N GLU A 269 -3.12 18.70 -6.83
CA GLU A 269 -3.09 17.80 -5.68
C GLU A 269 -2.81 16.36 -6.13
N LYS A 270 -3.54 15.86 -7.13
CA LYS A 270 -3.33 14.51 -7.70
C LYS A 270 -1.94 14.38 -8.32
N GLY A 271 -1.46 15.39 -9.04
CA GLY A 271 -0.10 15.41 -9.59
C GLY A 271 0.98 15.46 -8.51
N ARG A 272 0.80 16.22 -7.42
CA ARG A 272 1.71 16.21 -6.26
C ARG A 272 1.72 14.86 -5.56
N ARG A 273 0.55 14.20 -5.44
CA ARG A 273 0.44 12.83 -4.91
C ARG A 273 1.22 11.83 -5.78
N TYR A 274 1.12 11.96 -7.10
CA TYR A 274 1.91 11.17 -8.06
C TYR A 274 3.42 11.40 -7.89
N ILE A 275 3.86 12.67 -7.78
CA ILE A 275 5.28 13.01 -7.53
C ILE A 275 5.79 12.40 -6.23
N ARG A 276 5.03 12.53 -5.13
CA ARG A 276 5.36 11.93 -3.83
C ARG A 276 5.55 10.42 -3.93
N HIS A 277 4.62 9.74 -4.59
CA HIS A 277 4.60 8.27 -4.68
C HIS A 277 5.71 7.71 -5.59
N HIS A 278 5.98 8.33 -6.75
CA HIS A 278 6.94 7.86 -7.74
C HIS A 278 8.31 8.57 -7.70
N PHE A 279 8.65 9.26 -6.62
CA PHE A 279 9.86 10.09 -6.51
C PHE A 279 11.15 9.38 -6.97
N LYS A 280 11.38 8.12 -6.54
CA LYS A 280 12.55 7.32 -6.97
C LYS A 280 12.64 7.16 -8.49
N ARG A 281 11.50 6.98 -9.18
CA ARG A 281 11.47 6.85 -10.65
C ARG A 281 11.71 8.19 -11.32
N ILE A 282 11.09 9.26 -10.81
CA ILE A 282 11.24 10.63 -11.33
C ILE A 282 12.71 11.07 -11.27
N LEU A 283 13.45 10.73 -10.22
CA LEU A 283 14.87 11.07 -10.07
C LEU A 283 15.74 10.53 -11.22
N TYR A 284 15.49 9.30 -11.69
CA TYR A 284 16.28 8.65 -12.74
C TYR A 284 15.70 8.85 -14.15
N GLU A 285 14.38 8.84 -14.30
CA GLU A 285 13.68 8.88 -15.60
C GLU A 285 13.44 10.33 -16.09
N SER A 286 13.22 11.30 -15.20
CA SER A 286 12.82 12.66 -15.60
C SER A 286 14.00 13.58 -15.90
N THR A 287 13.99 14.18 -17.10
CA THR A 287 14.87 15.31 -17.41
C THR A 287 14.42 16.61 -16.75
N GLU A 288 13.12 16.77 -16.50
CA GLU A 288 12.55 17.99 -15.89
C GLU A 288 13.03 18.17 -14.44
N PHE A 289 13.31 17.07 -13.72
CA PHE A 289 13.85 17.09 -12.36
C PHE A 289 15.12 17.97 -12.26
N LYS A 290 16.00 17.92 -13.27
CA LYS A 290 17.25 18.70 -13.30
C LYS A 290 17.00 20.19 -13.56
N GLU A 291 15.86 20.56 -14.14
CA GLU A 291 15.46 21.94 -14.47
C GLU A 291 14.62 22.62 -13.36
N LEU A 292 14.23 21.90 -12.30
CA LEU A 292 13.51 22.45 -11.15
C LEU A 292 14.20 23.65 -10.52
N GLN A 293 13.40 24.60 -10.01
CA GLN A 293 13.89 25.69 -9.17
C GLN A 293 14.21 25.21 -7.75
N SER A 294 15.00 25.97 -7.00
CA SER A 294 15.39 25.66 -5.62
C SER A 294 14.18 25.50 -4.70
N GLU A 295 13.22 26.43 -4.79
CA GLU A 295 12.02 26.44 -3.94
C GLU A 295 11.06 25.29 -4.30
N GLU A 296 11.05 24.88 -5.57
CA GLU A 296 10.26 23.74 -6.05
C GLU A 296 10.84 22.42 -5.52
N LEU A 297 12.17 22.28 -5.49
CA LEU A 297 12.84 21.11 -4.93
C LEU A 297 12.76 21.08 -3.39
N GLU A 298 13.02 22.20 -2.72
CA GLU A 298 12.88 22.36 -1.25
C GLU A 298 11.49 21.90 -0.78
N ALA A 299 10.43 22.35 -1.47
CA ALA A 299 9.05 21.96 -1.18
C ALA A 299 8.69 20.49 -1.45
N ILE A 300 9.49 19.75 -2.24
CA ILE A 300 9.34 18.31 -2.45
C ILE A 300 10.12 17.53 -1.38
N LEU A 301 11.37 17.90 -1.11
CA LEU A 301 12.24 17.18 -0.16
C LEU A 301 11.82 17.37 1.30
N GLN A 302 11.24 18.53 1.64
CA GLN A 302 10.71 18.80 2.99
C GLN A 302 9.42 18.01 3.30
N ASP A 303 8.71 17.52 2.28
CA ASP A 303 7.39 16.91 2.42
C ASP A 303 7.43 15.60 3.25
N ASP A 304 6.61 15.54 4.30
CA ASP A 304 6.55 14.37 5.20
C ASP A 304 6.01 13.11 4.50
N GLU A 305 5.24 13.26 3.42
CA GLU A 305 4.63 12.17 2.67
C GLU A 305 5.45 11.76 1.42
N LEU A 306 6.71 12.19 1.33
CA LEU A 306 7.60 11.77 0.24
C LEU A 306 7.92 10.27 0.37
N ASN A 307 7.50 9.46 -0.63
CA ASN A 307 7.70 8.01 -0.60
C ASN A 307 9.13 7.63 -1.01
N VAL A 308 10.02 7.65 -0.02
CA VAL A 308 11.39 7.12 -0.12
C VAL A 308 11.56 5.99 0.89
N LYS A 309 12.24 4.90 0.49
CA LYS A 309 12.60 3.81 1.41
C LYS A 309 13.67 4.29 2.41
N ASN A 310 14.74 4.88 1.90
CA ASN A 310 15.87 5.39 2.67
C ASN A 310 16.08 6.89 2.35
N GLU A 311 16.54 7.67 3.33
CA GLU A 311 16.90 9.09 3.14
C GLU A 311 18.14 9.27 2.24
N GLU A 312 18.92 8.21 2.00
CA GLU A 312 20.04 8.18 1.06
C GLU A 312 19.61 8.63 -0.35
N LEU A 313 18.40 8.25 -0.79
CA LEU A 313 17.81 8.68 -2.07
C LEU A 313 17.47 10.19 -2.09
N VAL A 314 17.16 10.78 -0.93
CA VAL A 314 16.89 12.22 -0.79
C VAL A 314 18.20 13.01 -0.93
N PHE A 315 19.28 12.51 -0.32
CA PHE A 315 20.62 13.07 -0.50
C PHE A 315 21.13 12.91 -1.94
N GLU A 316 20.93 11.75 -2.57
CA GLU A 316 21.24 11.51 -3.98
C GLU A 316 20.48 12.47 -4.92
N ALA A 317 19.23 12.79 -4.59
CA ALA A 317 18.43 13.78 -5.31
C ALA A 317 19.00 15.21 -5.20
N VAL A 318 19.41 15.64 -4.00
CA VAL A 318 20.11 16.92 -3.80
C VAL A 318 21.41 16.97 -4.61
N LYS A 319 22.23 15.91 -4.52
CA LYS A 319 23.50 15.79 -5.26
C LYS A 319 23.29 15.88 -6.78
N THR A 320 22.37 15.08 -7.32
CA THR A 320 22.05 15.03 -8.76
C THR A 320 21.56 16.37 -9.29
N TRP A 321 20.76 17.10 -8.51
CA TRP A 321 20.29 18.44 -8.89
C TRP A 321 21.42 19.49 -8.81
N LEU A 322 22.26 19.44 -7.79
CA LEU A 322 23.36 20.40 -7.60
C LEU A 322 24.45 20.23 -8.68
N GLU A 323 24.88 18.99 -8.95
CA GLU A 323 25.94 18.67 -9.92
C GLU A 323 25.60 19.11 -11.35
N TYR A 324 24.31 19.29 -11.69
CA TYR A 324 23.89 19.82 -12.99
C TYR A 324 24.23 21.31 -13.20
N ARG A 325 24.26 22.14 -12.14
CA ARG A 325 24.62 23.57 -12.20
C ARG A 325 25.28 24.07 -10.91
N VAL A 326 26.48 23.57 -10.63
CA VAL A 326 27.21 23.81 -9.38
C VAL A 326 27.31 25.29 -9.02
N GLU A 327 27.77 26.17 -9.93
CA GLU A 327 28.05 27.57 -9.59
C GLU A 327 26.80 28.43 -9.31
N GLU A 328 25.67 28.13 -9.93
CA GLU A 328 24.39 28.82 -9.62
C GLU A 328 23.75 28.26 -8.34
N ARG A 329 23.91 26.95 -8.09
CA ARG A 329 23.11 26.22 -7.08
C ARG A 329 23.79 26.08 -5.71
N LYS A 330 25.12 26.28 -5.62
CA LYS A 330 25.88 26.28 -4.34
C LYS A 330 25.20 27.08 -3.23
N VAL A 331 24.62 28.24 -3.53
CA VAL A 331 23.94 29.13 -2.55
C VAL A 331 22.74 28.46 -1.86
N HIS A 332 22.11 27.47 -2.49
CA HIS A 332 20.95 26.76 -1.95
C HIS A 332 21.32 25.46 -1.21
N LEU A 333 22.60 25.04 -1.23
CA LEU A 333 23.05 23.76 -0.70
C LEU A 333 22.69 23.57 0.78
N THR A 334 22.97 24.56 1.64
CA THR A 334 22.71 24.46 3.09
C THR A 334 21.23 24.16 3.39
N LYS A 335 20.31 24.85 2.72
CA LYS A 335 18.86 24.63 2.88
C LYS A 335 18.40 23.25 2.40
N LEU A 336 18.96 22.78 1.28
CA LEU A 336 18.62 21.46 0.74
C LEU A 336 19.16 20.33 1.62
N LEU A 337 20.31 20.52 2.27
CA LEU A 337 20.83 19.59 3.27
C LEU A 337 19.97 19.54 4.54
N GLU A 338 19.38 20.67 4.98
CA GLU A 338 18.42 20.73 6.10
C GLU A 338 17.10 19.97 5.82
N CYS A 339 16.79 19.65 4.55
CA CYS A 339 15.61 18.87 4.17
C CYS A 339 15.80 17.33 4.30
N VAL A 340 17.04 16.87 4.49
CA VAL A 340 17.40 15.45 4.57
C VAL A 340 17.41 14.99 6.03
N ARG A 341 16.83 13.81 6.31
CA ARG A 341 16.65 13.30 7.69
C ARG A 341 17.73 12.30 8.04
N TYR A 342 18.92 12.81 8.36
CA TYR A 342 20.11 11.99 8.59
C TYR A 342 19.97 10.94 9.70
N GLY A 343 19.06 11.10 10.66
CA GLY A 343 18.84 10.16 11.76
C GLY A 343 18.32 8.77 11.34
N SER A 344 17.94 8.59 10.06
CA SER A 344 17.57 7.29 9.48
C SER A 344 18.62 6.74 8.50
N MET A 345 19.83 7.30 8.49
CA MET A 345 20.97 6.81 7.70
C MET A 345 21.96 6.02 8.56
N SER A 346 22.73 5.12 7.94
CA SER A 346 23.89 4.51 8.59
C SER A 346 25.02 5.54 8.81
N TYR A 347 25.73 5.43 9.94
CA TYR A 347 26.87 6.33 10.24
C TYR A 347 27.98 6.24 9.19
N THR A 348 28.24 5.02 8.67
CA THR A 348 29.22 4.78 7.60
C THR A 348 28.86 5.51 6.31
N TYR A 349 27.62 5.40 5.83
CA TYR A 349 27.15 6.14 4.66
C TYR A 349 27.25 7.66 4.89
N PHE A 350 26.83 8.15 6.06
CA PHE A 350 26.88 9.58 6.38
C PHE A 350 28.32 10.12 6.39
N ALA A 351 29.26 9.39 6.98
CA ALA A 351 30.67 9.77 7.01
C ALA A 351 31.31 9.77 5.61
N ASP A 352 31.14 8.69 4.85
CA ASP A 352 31.83 8.50 3.57
C ASP A 352 31.20 9.28 2.41
N ASN A 353 29.86 9.37 2.35
CA ASN A 353 29.15 9.98 1.22
C ASN A 353 28.69 11.42 1.48
N VAL A 354 28.25 11.76 2.69
CA VAL A 354 27.76 13.11 3.02
C VAL A 354 28.91 14.02 3.44
N LEU A 355 29.66 13.64 4.48
CA LEU A 355 30.83 14.40 4.95
C LEU A 355 32.04 14.26 4.00
N GLY A 356 32.12 13.17 3.24
CA GLY A 356 33.13 12.96 2.19
C GLY A 356 32.92 13.80 0.92
N TRP A 357 31.76 14.45 0.75
CA TRP A 357 31.46 15.21 -0.47
C TRP A 357 32.19 16.56 -0.48
N LYS A 358 33.01 16.78 -1.52
CA LYS A 358 33.90 17.96 -1.65
C LYS A 358 33.19 19.30 -1.42
N LEU A 359 31.98 19.47 -1.95
CA LEU A 359 31.22 20.71 -1.83
C LEU A 359 30.74 21.00 -0.39
N VAL A 360 30.61 19.96 0.45
CA VAL A 360 30.36 20.08 1.90
C VAL A 360 31.67 20.32 2.66
N GLN A 361 32.78 19.75 2.21
CA GLN A 361 34.10 19.99 2.81
C GLN A 361 34.63 21.41 2.56
N GLU A 362 34.26 22.02 1.43
CA GLU A 362 34.65 23.38 1.06
C GLU A 362 33.82 24.48 1.76
N ASP A 363 32.65 24.17 2.33
CA ASP A 363 31.73 25.15 2.94
C ASP A 363 31.48 24.92 4.45
N GLU A 364 32.00 25.85 5.27
CA GLU A 364 31.78 25.89 6.73
C GLU A 364 30.30 26.07 7.14
N ALA A 365 29.44 26.63 6.29
CA ALA A 365 28.01 26.73 6.58
C ALA A 365 27.34 25.34 6.52
N CYS A 366 27.64 24.55 5.48
CA CYS A 366 27.16 23.17 5.37
C CYS A 366 27.69 22.27 6.50
N GLN A 367 28.97 22.39 6.88
CA GLN A 367 29.52 21.63 8.01
C GLN A 367 28.82 21.96 9.34
N ARG A 368 28.50 23.24 9.59
CA ARG A 368 27.75 23.65 10.78
C ARG A 368 26.31 23.13 10.78
N ALA A 369 25.64 23.09 9.62
CA ALA A 369 24.30 22.51 9.50
C ALA A 369 24.28 20.99 9.75
N LEU A 370 25.34 20.28 9.38
CA LEU A 370 25.48 18.82 9.57
C LEU A 370 26.03 18.43 10.95
N GLN A 371 26.59 19.36 11.72
CA GLN A 371 27.19 19.07 13.03
C GLN A 371 26.20 18.43 14.03
N PRO A 372 24.91 18.85 14.14
CA PRO A 372 23.94 18.18 15.01
C PRO A 372 23.64 16.74 14.57
N ALA A 373 23.55 16.49 13.25
CA ALA A 373 23.34 15.15 12.71
C ALA A 373 24.52 14.22 13.01
N LYS A 374 25.75 14.73 12.90
CA LYS A 374 26.98 13.99 13.24
C LYS A 374 27.03 13.56 14.70
N VAL A 375 26.63 14.45 15.63
CA VAL A 375 26.55 14.13 17.07
C VAL A 375 25.47 13.09 17.32
N TYR A 376 24.27 13.29 16.76
CA TYR A 376 23.13 12.38 16.94
C TYR A 376 23.45 10.95 16.48
N LEU A 377 24.02 10.78 15.29
CA LEU A 377 24.37 9.45 14.76
C LEU A 377 25.48 8.78 15.58
N GLY A 378 26.48 9.52 16.05
CA GLY A 378 27.52 8.97 16.93
C GLY A 378 27.00 8.55 18.31
N GLU A 379 25.98 9.23 18.84
CA GLU A 379 25.32 8.84 20.09
C GLU A 379 24.38 7.64 19.92
N GLN A 380 23.72 7.50 18.77
CA GLN A 380 22.84 6.34 18.50
C GLN A 380 23.62 5.04 18.28
N ASP A 381 24.77 5.08 17.60
CA ASP A 381 25.65 3.91 17.41
C ASP A 381 26.13 3.32 18.77
N SER A 382 26.07 4.14 19.83
CA SER A 382 26.37 3.76 21.21
C SER A 382 25.16 3.26 22.03
N LYS A 383 23.93 3.34 21.50
CA LYS A 383 22.67 3.07 22.24
C LYS A 383 21.69 2.26 21.38
N GLN A 384 21.76 0.93 21.49
CA GLN A 384 20.99 -0.04 20.69
C GLN A 384 19.44 0.02 20.79
N ASN A 385 18.86 0.89 21.63
CA ASN A 385 17.41 1.13 21.63
C ASN A 385 17.08 2.50 22.25
N THR A 386 16.84 3.52 21.43
CA THR A 386 16.59 4.89 21.90
C THR A 386 15.21 5.38 21.47
N GLU A 387 14.50 6.07 22.38
CA GLU A 387 13.33 6.92 22.09
C GLU A 387 13.54 7.73 20.79
N ILE A 388 12.78 7.48 19.70
CA ILE A 388 12.85 8.32 18.51
C ILE A 388 12.25 9.70 18.88
N ASP A 389 13.11 10.71 19.00
CA ASP A 389 12.67 12.10 19.24
C ASP A 389 11.96 12.65 18.01
N MET A 390 10.65 12.85 18.17
CA MET A 390 9.73 13.36 17.15
C MET A 390 9.71 14.87 17.03
N LYS A 391 10.29 15.60 17.99
CA LYS A 391 10.44 17.06 17.91
C LYS A 391 11.66 17.45 17.08
N ASN A 392 12.66 16.57 16.99
CA ASN A 392 13.86 16.78 16.20
C ASN A 392 13.58 16.52 14.70
N PRO A 393 13.72 17.54 13.82
CA PRO A 393 13.51 17.38 12.38
C PRO A 393 14.47 16.39 11.70
N LEU A 394 15.61 16.11 12.31
CA LEU A 394 16.68 15.24 11.77
C LEU A 394 16.38 13.75 11.92
N SER A 395 15.59 13.35 12.93
CA SER A 395 15.32 11.95 13.30
C SER A 395 13.87 11.51 13.11
N ARG A 396 12.94 12.45 12.86
CA ARG A 396 11.53 12.12 12.64
C ARG A 396 11.34 11.30 11.34
N PRO A 397 10.79 10.07 11.38
CA PRO A 397 10.54 9.28 10.17
C PRO A 397 9.56 9.99 9.22
N ARG A 398 9.62 9.65 7.93
CA ARG A 398 8.59 10.06 6.96
C ARG A 398 7.32 9.24 7.18
N VAL A 399 6.20 9.75 6.67
CA VAL A 399 4.94 9.02 6.66
C VAL A 399 5.08 7.85 5.68
N PRO A 400 4.94 6.59 6.11
CA PRO A 400 4.93 5.46 5.19
C PRO A 400 3.78 5.58 4.19
N TYR A 401 4.06 5.27 2.92
CA TYR A 401 3.04 5.22 1.86
C TYR A 401 2.13 3.98 2.01
N GLU A 402 2.69 2.90 2.54
CA GLU A 402 2.01 1.62 2.76
C GLU A 402 1.84 1.37 4.25
N ILE A 403 0.61 1.12 4.70
CA ILE A 403 0.30 0.80 6.10
C ILE A 403 -0.10 -0.67 6.18
N LEU A 404 0.62 -1.46 6.98
CA LEU A 404 0.22 -2.82 7.34
C LEU A 404 -0.77 -2.72 8.51
N PHE A 405 -1.95 -3.31 8.34
CA PHE A 405 -2.97 -3.51 9.39
C PHE A 405 -2.99 -4.97 9.82
N ALA A 406 -2.86 -5.24 11.12
CA ALA A 406 -2.95 -6.59 11.72
C ALA A 406 -4.14 -6.65 12.67
N ILE A 407 -5.18 -7.39 12.28
CA ILE A 407 -6.52 -7.27 12.86
C ILE A 407 -6.95 -8.57 13.56
N GLY A 408 -7.61 -8.40 14.71
CA GLY A 408 -8.22 -9.47 15.50
C GLY A 408 -7.23 -10.54 15.94
N GLY A 409 -7.67 -11.80 15.88
CA GLY A 409 -6.88 -12.96 16.29
C GLY A 409 -7.05 -13.33 17.75
N TRP A 410 -6.38 -14.40 18.14
CA TRP A 410 -6.41 -15.04 19.44
C TRP A 410 -5.22 -14.60 20.31
N SER A 411 -5.50 -14.11 21.51
CA SER A 411 -4.51 -13.66 22.50
C SER A 411 -4.96 -14.03 23.91
N ALA A 412 -4.03 -14.37 24.80
CA ALA A 412 -4.28 -14.63 26.23
C ALA A 412 -5.44 -15.60 26.56
N GLY A 413 -5.83 -16.49 25.63
CA GLY A 413 -6.92 -17.44 25.82
C GLY A 413 -8.27 -17.05 25.20
N SER A 414 -8.39 -15.90 24.54
CA SER A 414 -9.62 -15.45 23.88
C SER A 414 -9.40 -14.80 22.51
N PRO A 415 -10.42 -14.77 21.64
CA PRO A 415 -10.44 -13.90 20.46
C PRO A 415 -10.45 -12.42 20.82
N THR A 416 -9.95 -11.59 19.91
CA THR A 416 -9.81 -10.15 20.09
C THR A 416 -10.35 -9.38 18.89
N SER A 417 -10.67 -8.10 19.08
CA SER A 417 -11.02 -7.15 18.00
C SER A 417 -9.90 -6.13 17.74
N PHE A 418 -8.72 -6.31 18.33
CA PHE A 418 -7.62 -5.34 18.26
C PHE A 418 -7.13 -5.12 16.83
N VAL A 419 -6.95 -3.85 16.47
CA VAL A 419 -6.33 -3.41 15.23
C VAL A 419 -4.98 -2.81 15.61
N GLU A 420 -3.89 -3.36 15.11
CA GLU A 420 -2.57 -2.72 15.18
C GLU A 420 -2.13 -2.31 13.77
N THR A 421 -1.53 -1.13 13.63
CA THR A 421 -0.86 -0.70 12.39
C THR A 421 0.65 -0.71 12.56
N TYR A 422 1.38 -1.05 11.51
CA TYR A 422 2.85 -1.02 11.50
C TYR A 422 3.36 0.04 10.52
N ASP A 423 4.32 0.83 10.99
CA ASP A 423 4.97 1.91 10.27
C ASP A 423 6.38 1.45 9.84
N THR A 424 6.59 1.23 8.54
CA THR A 424 7.87 0.75 7.99
C THR A 424 9.00 1.78 8.05
N ARG A 425 8.68 3.06 8.27
CA ARG A 425 9.68 4.14 8.34
C ARG A 425 10.12 4.38 9.78
N ALA A 426 9.28 4.07 10.76
CA ALA A 426 9.62 4.05 12.18
C ALA A 426 10.09 2.68 12.70
N ASP A 427 9.80 1.59 11.98
CA ASP A 427 9.84 0.20 12.48
C ASP A 427 9.09 0.05 13.82
N ARG A 428 7.82 0.47 13.89
CA ARG A 428 7.05 0.42 15.13
C ARG A 428 5.58 0.07 14.90
N TRP A 429 4.99 -0.61 15.89
CA TRP A 429 3.59 -1.01 15.92
C TRP A 429 2.74 -0.07 16.78
N PHE A 430 1.54 0.23 16.31
CA PHE A 430 0.59 1.11 16.97
C PHE A 430 -0.77 0.46 17.11
N LEU A 431 -1.20 0.23 18.35
CA LEU A 431 -2.60 -0.05 18.63
C LEU A 431 -3.48 1.11 18.14
N SER A 432 -4.43 0.81 17.27
CA SER A 432 -5.46 1.70 16.76
C SER A 432 -6.70 1.63 17.64
N VAL A 433 -7.38 2.77 17.82
CA VAL A 433 -8.59 2.88 18.64
C VAL A 433 -9.83 2.35 17.91
N SER A 434 -9.80 2.29 16.57
CA SER A 434 -10.94 1.94 15.70
C SER A 434 -11.11 0.42 15.54
N THR A 435 -11.45 -0.24 16.62
CA THR A 435 -11.74 -1.70 16.66
C THR A 435 -13.20 -1.99 16.27
N ASP A 436 -13.45 -3.18 15.71
CA ASP A 436 -14.84 -3.66 15.52
C ASP A 436 -15.44 -4.12 16.86
N LEU A 437 -16.77 -4.15 16.94
CA LEU A 437 -17.50 -4.54 18.16
C LEU A 437 -17.35 -6.04 18.46
N THR A 438 -17.27 -6.89 17.44
CA THR A 438 -17.16 -8.36 17.62
C THR A 438 -15.69 -8.81 17.56
N PRO A 439 -15.15 -9.47 18.61
CA PRO A 439 -13.82 -10.07 18.55
C PRO A 439 -13.82 -11.30 17.64
N ARG A 440 -12.78 -11.48 16.80
CA ARG A 440 -12.73 -12.59 15.82
C ARG A 440 -11.33 -13.15 15.66
N ALA A 441 -11.19 -14.45 15.87
CA ALA A 441 -10.04 -15.26 15.45
C ALA A 441 -10.38 -16.11 14.22
N TYR A 442 -9.36 -16.57 13.50
CA TYR A 442 -9.49 -17.48 12.35
C TYR A 442 -10.39 -16.92 11.22
N HIS A 443 -10.46 -15.60 11.10
CA HIS A 443 -11.18 -14.89 10.03
C HIS A 443 -10.24 -14.67 8.84
N GLY A 444 -10.80 -14.63 7.63
CA GLY A 444 -10.06 -14.17 6.46
C GLY A 444 -10.04 -12.64 6.41
N LEU A 445 -8.95 -12.04 5.92
CA LEU A 445 -8.84 -10.60 5.72
C LEU A 445 -8.29 -10.31 4.32
N CYS A 446 -8.81 -9.29 3.65
CA CYS A 446 -8.23 -8.80 2.41
C CYS A 446 -8.49 -7.30 2.20
N ALA A 447 -7.60 -6.67 1.44
CA ALA A 447 -7.74 -5.29 0.96
C ALA A 447 -8.33 -5.29 -0.45
N LEU A 448 -9.33 -4.43 -0.70
CA LEU A 448 -9.91 -4.20 -2.02
C LEU A 448 -10.56 -2.82 -2.09
N ASP A 449 -10.29 -2.05 -3.14
CA ASP A 449 -10.82 -0.69 -3.38
C ASP A 449 -10.62 0.25 -2.16
N ASP A 450 -9.40 0.27 -1.60
CA ASP A 450 -8.98 0.99 -0.38
C ASP A 450 -9.73 0.62 0.92
N LEU A 451 -10.58 -0.42 0.88
CA LEU A 451 -11.34 -0.94 2.01
C LEU A 451 -10.77 -2.28 2.49
N ILE A 452 -10.90 -2.56 3.79
CA ILE A 452 -10.47 -3.81 4.42
C ILE A 452 -11.70 -4.67 4.73
N TYR A 453 -11.73 -5.90 4.19
CA TYR A 453 -12.82 -6.85 4.38
C TYR A 453 -12.39 -7.98 5.32
N MET A 454 -13.05 -8.09 6.46
CA MET A 454 -12.98 -9.20 7.42
C MET A 454 -14.14 -10.17 7.17
N ILE A 455 -13.81 -11.43 6.93
CA ILE A 455 -14.76 -12.44 6.43
C ILE A 455 -14.78 -13.63 7.39
N GLY A 456 -15.97 -13.93 7.92
CA GLY A 456 -16.21 -15.06 8.81
C GLY A 456 -15.47 -14.93 10.14
N GLY A 457 -14.86 -16.03 10.58
CA GLY A 457 -14.14 -16.16 11.86
C GLY A 457 -14.95 -16.80 12.98
N PHE A 458 -14.41 -16.72 14.19
CA PHE A 458 -14.92 -17.33 15.42
C PHE A 458 -14.62 -16.42 16.63
N ASP A 459 -15.60 -16.19 17.51
CA ASP A 459 -15.48 -15.35 18.72
C ASP A 459 -15.21 -16.14 20.02
N GLY A 460 -15.24 -17.47 19.95
CA GLY A 460 -15.17 -18.36 21.11
C GLY A 460 -16.43 -19.23 21.27
N ASN A 461 -17.55 -18.79 20.70
CA ASN A 461 -18.86 -19.46 20.76
C ASN A 461 -19.43 -19.71 19.35
N GLU A 462 -19.55 -18.65 18.54
CA GLU A 462 -20.23 -18.68 17.23
C GLU A 462 -19.25 -18.68 16.05
N HIS A 463 -19.60 -19.42 15.00
CA HIS A 463 -18.90 -19.43 13.73
C HIS A 463 -19.62 -18.46 12.77
N PHE A 464 -18.93 -17.43 12.28
CA PHE A 464 -19.59 -16.38 11.50
C PHE A 464 -19.65 -16.69 10.00
N ASN A 465 -20.79 -16.35 9.38
CA ASN A 465 -20.89 -16.10 7.93
C ASN A 465 -20.88 -14.59 7.59
N THR A 466 -20.92 -13.73 8.61
CA THR A 466 -21.00 -12.27 8.45
C THR A 466 -19.69 -11.68 7.93
N VAL A 467 -19.82 -10.57 7.19
CA VAL A 467 -18.71 -9.86 6.54
C VAL A 467 -18.69 -8.42 7.04
N ARG A 468 -17.53 -7.99 7.55
CA ARG A 468 -17.29 -6.66 8.12
C ARG A 468 -16.31 -5.91 7.22
N CYS A 469 -16.65 -4.69 6.86
CA CYS A 469 -15.90 -3.83 5.95
C CYS A 469 -15.44 -2.59 6.71
N PHE A 470 -14.14 -2.43 6.88
CA PHE A 470 -13.53 -1.26 7.49
C PHE A 470 -13.08 -0.27 6.42
N ASP A 471 -13.48 0.99 6.60
CA ASP A 471 -12.98 2.12 5.84
C ASP A 471 -11.88 2.82 6.68
N PRO A 472 -10.58 2.70 6.30
CA PRO A 472 -9.50 3.34 7.03
C PRO A 472 -9.48 4.88 6.90
N VAL A 473 -10.19 5.48 5.95
CA VAL A 473 -10.27 6.94 5.83
C VAL A 473 -11.32 7.50 6.79
N THR A 474 -12.50 6.88 6.86
CA THR A 474 -13.58 7.32 7.78
C THR A 474 -13.50 6.69 9.17
N LYS A 475 -12.70 5.62 9.34
CA LYS A 475 -12.56 4.80 10.56
C LYS A 475 -13.83 4.06 10.97
N GLU A 476 -14.74 3.84 10.03
CA GLU A 476 -16.01 3.15 10.27
C GLU A 476 -15.96 1.67 9.87
N TRP A 477 -16.57 0.83 10.71
CA TRP A 477 -16.88 -0.56 10.39
C TRP A 477 -18.33 -0.67 9.91
N ARG A 478 -18.54 -1.26 8.73
CA ARG A 478 -19.84 -1.43 8.09
C ARG A 478 -20.08 -2.90 7.75
N GLU A 479 -21.33 -3.33 7.81
CA GLU A 479 -21.71 -4.69 7.41
C GLU A 479 -21.87 -4.80 5.89
N ARG A 480 -21.57 -6.00 5.36
CA ARG A 480 -21.77 -6.39 3.96
C ARG A 480 -22.61 -7.66 3.91
N ALA A 481 -23.05 -8.06 2.72
CA ALA A 481 -23.78 -9.31 2.55
C ALA A 481 -22.99 -10.48 3.15
N CYS A 482 -23.71 -11.33 3.87
CA CYS A 482 -23.15 -12.52 4.50
C CYS A 482 -22.89 -13.62 3.47
N MET A 483 -21.92 -14.48 3.75
CA MET A 483 -21.69 -15.72 3.01
C MET A 483 -22.88 -16.69 3.20
N TYR A 484 -23.06 -17.62 2.26
CA TYR A 484 -24.03 -18.72 2.37
C TYR A 484 -23.69 -19.66 3.53
N HIS A 485 -22.41 -19.81 3.86
CA HIS A 485 -21.95 -20.67 4.95
C HIS A 485 -21.11 -19.91 5.97
N ALA A 486 -21.22 -20.31 7.24
CA ALA A 486 -20.32 -19.86 8.29
C ALA A 486 -18.93 -20.47 8.12
N ARG A 487 -17.87 -19.67 8.20
CA ARG A 487 -16.49 -20.11 7.94
C ARG A 487 -15.51 -19.49 8.94
N CYS A 488 -14.97 -20.30 9.84
CA CYS A 488 -13.69 -20.02 10.50
C CYS A 488 -12.59 -20.88 9.85
N TYR A 489 -11.32 -20.52 10.07
CA TYR A 489 -10.16 -21.12 9.37
C TYR A 489 -10.29 -21.02 7.83
N VAL A 490 -10.90 -19.94 7.36
CA VAL A 490 -11.27 -19.70 5.96
C VAL A 490 -10.09 -19.09 5.19
N SER A 491 -9.79 -19.62 4.00
CA SER A 491 -8.81 -19.02 3.11
C SER A 491 -9.48 -17.92 2.29
N VAL A 492 -8.92 -16.72 2.28
CA VAL A 492 -9.46 -15.57 1.53
C VAL A 492 -8.39 -14.96 0.64
N CYS A 493 -8.76 -14.63 -0.60
CA CYS A 493 -7.91 -13.89 -1.52
C CYS A 493 -8.73 -12.98 -2.44
N THR A 494 -8.09 -11.96 -3.01
CA THR A 494 -8.69 -11.05 -3.99
C THR A 494 -8.19 -11.34 -5.40
N HIS A 495 -9.10 -11.28 -6.38
CA HIS A 495 -8.76 -11.42 -7.78
C HIS A 495 -9.77 -10.72 -8.69
N ALA A 496 -9.30 -9.96 -9.68
CA ALA A 496 -10.11 -9.25 -10.68
C ALA A 496 -11.30 -8.43 -10.10
N GLY A 497 -11.04 -7.67 -9.02
CA GLY A 497 -12.07 -6.84 -8.37
C GLY A 497 -13.09 -7.62 -7.53
N LYS A 498 -12.85 -8.90 -7.25
CA LYS A 498 -13.73 -9.79 -6.49
C LYS A 498 -12.98 -10.43 -5.32
N ILE A 499 -13.71 -10.79 -4.27
CA ILE A 499 -13.16 -11.50 -3.10
C ILE A 499 -13.60 -12.96 -3.16
N TYR A 500 -12.72 -13.88 -2.84
CA TYR A 500 -12.99 -15.32 -2.82
C TYR A 500 -12.83 -15.85 -1.40
N ALA A 501 -13.81 -16.62 -0.91
CA ALA A 501 -13.79 -17.29 0.39
C ALA A 501 -13.85 -18.81 0.17
N LEU A 502 -12.80 -19.52 0.59
CA LEU A 502 -12.53 -20.90 0.20
C LEU A 502 -12.44 -21.78 1.45
N GLY A 503 -13.19 -22.89 1.45
CA GLY A 503 -13.10 -23.90 2.50
C GLY A 503 -13.45 -23.37 3.89
N GLY A 504 -12.66 -23.77 4.90
CA GLY A 504 -12.89 -23.47 6.30
C GLY A 504 -13.79 -24.48 7.02
N TYR A 505 -14.22 -24.12 8.22
CA TYR A 505 -15.02 -24.93 9.13
C TYR A 505 -16.23 -24.15 9.64
N ASN A 506 -17.40 -24.80 9.71
CA ASN A 506 -18.68 -24.20 10.10
C ASN A 506 -19.18 -24.66 11.49
N GLY A 507 -18.29 -25.23 12.31
CA GLY A 507 -18.64 -25.84 13.61
C GLY A 507 -19.04 -27.32 13.52
N ARG A 508 -19.26 -27.87 12.32
CA ARG A 508 -19.64 -29.29 12.11
C ARG A 508 -18.78 -29.99 11.06
N THR A 509 -18.65 -29.38 9.88
CA THR A 509 -18.02 -29.96 8.69
C THR A 509 -16.89 -29.08 8.17
N ARG A 510 -15.78 -29.70 7.75
CA ARG A 510 -14.73 -29.02 6.97
C ARG A 510 -15.23 -28.94 5.53
N MET A 511 -15.06 -27.80 4.89
CA MET A 511 -15.71 -27.52 3.60
C MET A 511 -14.72 -27.62 2.44
N ASN A 512 -15.23 -28.09 1.29
CA ASN A 512 -14.61 -27.90 -0.02
C ASN A 512 -15.33 -26.85 -0.87
N SER A 513 -16.53 -26.42 -0.46
CA SER A 513 -17.28 -25.32 -1.08
C SER A 513 -16.44 -24.04 -1.16
N ALA A 514 -16.65 -23.26 -2.20
CA ALA A 514 -16.05 -21.95 -2.38
C ALA A 514 -17.12 -20.92 -2.79
N GLU A 515 -16.92 -19.68 -2.35
CA GLU A 515 -17.83 -18.56 -2.60
C GLU A 515 -17.05 -17.34 -3.12
N ARG A 516 -17.72 -16.53 -3.93
CA ARG A 516 -17.17 -15.29 -4.51
C ARG A 516 -18.08 -14.11 -4.25
N TYR A 517 -17.51 -13.01 -3.78
CA TYR A 517 -18.20 -11.75 -3.52
C TYR A 517 -17.89 -10.71 -4.59
N GLU A 518 -18.93 -10.03 -5.06
CA GLU A 518 -18.82 -8.86 -5.94
C GLU A 518 -19.18 -7.57 -5.16
N PRO A 519 -18.18 -6.75 -4.77
CA PRO A 519 -18.43 -5.54 -3.96
C PRO A 519 -19.44 -4.57 -4.57
N GLN A 520 -19.40 -4.42 -5.90
CA GLN A 520 -20.29 -3.53 -6.66
C GLN A 520 -21.76 -3.94 -6.60
N LYS A 521 -22.05 -5.23 -6.39
CA LYS A 521 -23.42 -5.76 -6.19
C LYS A 521 -23.76 -5.98 -4.72
N ASN A 522 -22.76 -5.99 -3.83
CA ASN A 522 -22.89 -6.45 -2.44
C ASN A 522 -23.57 -7.83 -2.35
N GLN A 523 -23.07 -8.80 -3.13
CA GLN A 523 -23.65 -10.15 -3.25
C GLN A 523 -22.56 -11.22 -3.30
N TRP A 524 -22.88 -12.38 -2.70
CA TRP A 524 -22.10 -13.62 -2.81
C TRP A 524 -22.71 -14.57 -3.83
N GLU A 525 -21.84 -15.32 -4.50
CA GLU A 525 -22.16 -16.35 -5.48
C GLU A 525 -21.37 -17.63 -5.14
N MET A 526 -22.04 -18.79 -5.15
CA MET A 526 -21.36 -20.08 -5.04
C MET A 526 -20.53 -20.33 -6.31
N ILE A 527 -19.25 -20.67 -6.16
CA ILE A 527 -18.42 -21.16 -7.27
C ILE A 527 -18.20 -22.68 -7.12
N PRO A 528 -17.72 -23.38 -8.18
CA PRO A 528 -17.49 -24.82 -8.11
C PRO A 528 -16.60 -25.21 -6.91
N PRO A 529 -16.92 -26.32 -6.22
CA PRO A 529 -16.19 -26.74 -5.04
C PRO A 529 -14.80 -27.29 -5.39
N MET A 530 -13.87 -27.18 -4.45
CA MET A 530 -12.56 -27.81 -4.49
C MET A 530 -12.68 -29.34 -4.44
N ASN A 531 -11.65 -30.04 -4.88
CA ASN A 531 -11.63 -31.51 -4.90
C ASN A 531 -11.43 -32.11 -3.50
N ARG A 532 -10.71 -31.43 -2.60
CA ARG A 532 -10.55 -31.81 -1.19
C ARG A 532 -11.25 -30.82 -0.25
N GLN A 533 -11.75 -31.33 0.88
CA GLN A 533 -12.20 -30.49 2.01
C GLN A 533 -10.98 -29.93 2.75
N ARG A 534 -10.99 -28.64 3.07
CA ARG A 534 -9.84 -27.92 3.64
C ARG A 534 -10.30 -26.84 4.61
N SER A 535 -10.03 -27.00 5.91
CA SER A 535 -9.87 -25.87 6.84
C SER A 535 -8.39 -25.59 7.05
N ASP A 536 -8.00 -24.41 7.55
CA ASP A 536 -6.60 -24.11 7.91
C ASP A 536 -5.62 -24.16 6.70
N ALA A 537 -6.16 -24.06 5.49
CA ALA A 537 -5.41 -23.87 4.25
C ALA A 537 -5.16 -22.36 4.01
N SER A 538 -4.31 -22.04 3.04
CA SER A 538 -4.13 -20.67 2.59
C SER A 538 -4.14 -20.56 1.07
N ALA A 539 -4.58 -19.40 0.57
CA ALA A 539 -4.88 -19.17 -0.83
C ALA A 539 -4.36 -17.83 -1.31
N ALA A 540 -3.87 -17.79 -2.56
CA ALA A 540 -3.29 -16.60 -3.18
C ALA A 540 -3.62 -16.55 -4.68
N ALA A 541 -3.82 -15.35 -5.20
CA ALA A 541 -4.05 -15.12 -6.62
C ALA A 541 -2.73 -14.82 -7.34
N LEU A 542 -2.47 -15.49 -8.47
CA LEU A 542 -1.29 -15.29 -9.30
C LEU A 542 -1.61 -15.59 -10.77
N ARG A 543 -1.20 -14.70 -11.69
CA ARG A 543 -1.32 -14.88 -13.16
C ARG A 543 -2.72 -15.40 -13.62
N ASN A 544 -3.77 -14.66 -13.27
CA ASN A 544 -5.18 -14.95 -13.57
C ASN A 544 -5.76 -16.25 -12.96
N LYS A 545 -5.08 -16.87 -12.01
CA LYS A 545 -5.53 -18.08 -11.30
C LYS A 545 -5.48 -17.89 -9.78
N ILE A 546 -6.28 -18.68 -9.07
CA ILE A 546 -6.30 -18.71 -7.60
C ILE A 546 -5.76 -20.06 -7.15
N TYR A 547 -4.73 -20.07 -6.33
CA TYR A 547 -4.10 -21.28 -5.82
C TYR A 547 -4.48 -21.44 -4.35
N ILE A 548 -4.68 -22.68 -3.90
CA ILE A 548 -4.87 -23.03 -2.50
C ILE A 548 -4.01 -24.24 -2.14
N VAL A 549 -3.36 -24.18 -0.98
CA VAL A 549 -2.43 -25.22 -0.52
C VAL A 549 -2.77 -25.73 0.87
N GLY A 550 -2.49 -27.01 1.09
CA GLY A 550 -2.50 -27.63 2.41
C GLY A 550 -3.84 -27.59 3.13
N GLY A 551 -3.79 -27.31 4.43
CA GLY A 551 -4.92 -27.37 5.35
C GLY A 551 -5.13 -28.76 5.97
N PHE A 552 -6.29 -28.91 6.60
CA PHE A 552 -6.73 -30.11 7.32
C PHE A 552 -8.14 -30.48 6.86
N ASN A 553 -8.36 -31.76 6.53
CA ASN A 553 -9.67 -32.24 6.06
C ASN A 553 -10.55 -32.84 7.17
N GLY A 554 -10.05 -32.93 8.41
CA GLY A 554 -10.70 -33.63 9.51
C GLY A 554 -10.06 -34.98 9.89
N GLN A 555 -9.18 -35.51 9.03
CA GLN A 555 -8.47 -36.78 9.23
C GLN A 555 -6.95 -36.61 9.10
N GLU A 556 -6.50 -35.98 8.02
CA GLU A 556 -5.10 -35.78 7.66
C GLU A 556 -4.79 -34.30 7.41
N ILE A 557 -3.53 -33.93 7.66
CA ILE A 557 -2.97 -32.64 7.24
C ILE A 557 -2.45 -32.81 5.82
N LEU A 558 -2.83 -31.89 4.95
CA LEU A 558 -2.64 -32.00 3.51
C LEU A 558 -1.32 -31.34 3.09
N ASN A 559 -0.61 -31.99 2.17
CA ASN A 559 0.40 -31.36 1.32
C ASN A 559 -0.14 -31.02 -0.08
N SER A 560 -1.26 -31.64 -0.48
CA SER A 560 -1.89 -31.41 -1.77
C SER A 560 -2.27 -29.94 -2.00
N ALA A 561 -2.17 -29.52 -3.25
CA ALA A 561 -2.42 -28.15 -3.70
C ALA A 561 -3.32 -28.16 -4.95
N GLU A 562 -4.17 -27.16 -5.07
CA GLU A 562 -5.16 -27.03 -6.13
C GLU A 562 -5.13 -25.61 -6.72
N VAL A 563 -5.44 -25.50 -8.01
CA VAL A 563 -5.57 -24.23 -8.72
C VAL A 563 -6.98 -24.11 -9.30
N PHE A 564 -7.61 -22.98 -9.06
CA PHE A 564 -8.84 -22.54 -9.70
C PHE A 564 -8.51 -21.61 -10.86
N ASP A 565 -8.95 -22.01 -12.04
CA ASP A 565 -8.85 -21.22 -13.26
C ASP A 565 -10.15 -20.42 -13.43
N VAL A 566 -10.03 -19.09 -13.37
CA VAL A 566 -11.16 -18.16 -13.28
C VAL A 566 -11.90 -18.03 -14.62
N GLU A 567 -11.23 -18.32 -15.74
CA GLU A 567 -11.80 -18.26 -17.09
C GLU A 567 -12.63 -19.51 -17.40
N THR A 568 -12.12 -20.68 -17.05
CA THR A 568 -12.81 -21.97 -17.24
C THR A 568 -13.77 -22.33 -16.11
N ASN A 569 -13.67 -21.64 -14.96
CA ASN A 569 -14.44 -21.90 -13.74
C ASN A 569 -14.23 -23.33 -13.21
N GLN A 570 -12.98 -23.82 -13.23
CA GLN A 570 -12.64 -25.21 -12.84
C GLN A 570 -11.47 -25.28 -11.85
N TRP A 571 -11.55 -26.25 -10.94
CA TRP A 571 -10.44 -26.65 -10.08
C TRP A 571 -9.62 -27.76 -10.72
N SER A 572 -8.30 -27.67 -10.60
CA SER A 572 -7.35 -28.70 -11.04
C SER A 572 -6.29 -28.91 -9.96
N TYR A 573 -5.76 -30.12 -9.85
CA TYR A 573 -4.60 -30.38 -8.99
C TYR A 573 -3.32 -29.81 -9.59
N ILE A 574 -2.43 -29.30 -8.74
CA ILE A 574 -1.02 -29.04 -9.09
C ILE A 574 -0.12 -30.00 -8.29
N ARG A 575 1.20 -29.92 -8.45
CA ARG A 575 2.12 -30.69 -7.61
C ARG A 575 1.87 -30.40 -6.13
N SER A 576 1.89 -31.45 -5.32
CA SER A 576 1.77 -31.34 -3.87
C SER A 576 3.05 -30.77 -3.28
N MET A 577 2.94 -30.04 -2.17
CA MET A 577 4.07 -29.57 -1.38
C MET A 577 4.92 -30.75 -0.87
N ILE A 578 6.19 -30.49 -0.59
CA ILE A 578 7.13 -31.43 0.03
C ILE A 578 6.61 -31.81 1.41
N THR A 579 6.22 -30.81 2.20
CA THR A 579 5.71 -31.00 3.57
C THR A 579 4.19 -30.81 3.65
N PRO A 580 3.44 -31.63 4.41
CA PRO A 580 2.05 -31.34 4.75
C PRO A 580 1.95 -30.17 5.73
N ARG A 581 1.01 -29.23 5.51
CA ARG A 581 0.94 -27.97 6.28
C ARG A 581 -0.51 -27.54 6.55
N SER A 582 -0.93 -27.54 7.83
CA SER A 582 -2.15 -26.87 8.31
C SER A 582 -1.80 -25.62 9.11
N GLY A 583 -2.63 -24.57 9.03
CA GLY A 583 -2.28 -23.26 9.58
C GLY A 583 -1.11 -22.61 8.84
N VAL A 584 -0.95 -23.00 7.57
CA VAL A 584 0.04 -22.52 6.59
C VAL A 584 -0.34 -21.13 6.12
N SER A 585 0.63 -20.34 5.65
CA SER A 585 0.32 -19.16 4.83
C SER A 585 0.88 -19.29 3.43
N LEU A 586 0.10 -18.87 2.43
CA LEU A 586 0.45 -18.85 1.02
C LEU A 586 0.44 -17.40 0.54
N VAL A 587 1.56 -16.92 0.01
CA VAL A 587 1.65 -15.56 -0.55
C VAL A 587 2.19 -15.60 -1.97
N ALA A 588 1.59 -14.80 -2.86
CA ALA A 588 2.08 -14.58 -4.21
C ALA A 588 3.07 -13.42 -4.21
N PHE A 589 4.31 -13.69 -4.63
CA PHE A 589 5.39 -12.69 -4.67
C PHE A 589 6.29 -12.95 -5.88
N ARG A 590 6.56 -11.89 -6.65
CA ARG A 590 7.47 -11.90 -7.82
C ARG A 590 7.35 -13.17 -8.69
N ASP A 591 6.16 -13.35 -9.27
CA ASP A 591 5.79 -14.48 -10.14
C ASP A 591 5.84 -15.89 -9.52
N SER A 592 6.05 -16.01 -8.21
CA SER A 592 6.06 -17.28 -7.47
C SER A 592 5.05 -17.28 -6.31
N LEU A 593 4.73 -18.47 -5.83
CA LEU A 593 3.96 -18.72 -4.61
C LEU A 593 4.91 -19.22 -3.52
N TYR A 594 4.79 -18.66 -2.32
CA TYR A 594 5.56 -19.05 -1.14
C TYR A 594 4.61 -19.63 -0.09
N ALA A 595 4.73 -20.92 0.20
CA ALA A 595 4.02 -21.63 1.25
C ALA A 595 4.90 -21.71 2.50
N LEU A 596 4.54 -20.95 3.53
CA LEU A 596 5.38 -20.70 4.69
C LEU A 596 4.79 -21.32 5.97
N GLY A 597 5.66 -21.90 6.80
CA GLY A 597 5.32 -22.39 8.13
C GLY A 597 4.16 -23.39 8.17
N GLY A 598 3.36 -23.31 9.22
CA GLY A 598 2.24 -24.21 9.51
C GLY A 598 2.61 -25.33 10.47
N PHE A 599 1.86 -26.42 10.40
CA PHE A 599 1.98 -27.61 11.24
C PHE A 599 1.87 -28.87 10.38
N ASN A 600 2.76 -29.83 10.57
CA ASN A 600 2.80 -31.08 9.79
C ASN A 600 2.15 -32.29 10.48
N GLY A 601 1.56 -32.11 11.66
CA GLY A 601 1.02 -33.19 12.50
C GLY A 601 1.88 -33.51 13.72
N PHE A 602 3.16 -33.12 13.69
CA PHE A 602 4.13 -33.39 14.75
C PHE A 602 4.69 -32.10 15.35
N ILE A 603 5.16 -31.18 14.50
CA ILE A 603 5.84 -29.94 14.89
C ILE A 603 5.32 -28.73 14.10
N ARG A 604 5.48 -27.54 14.69
CA ARG A 604 5.29 -26.26 14.00
C ARG A 604 6.53 -25.96 13.17
N LEU A 605 6.32 -25.45 11.96
CA LEU A 605 7.37 -25.34 10.95
C LEU A 605 7.95 -23.92 10.90
N SER A 606 9.27 -23.84 10.85
CA SER A 606 10.09 -22.70 10.41
C SER A 606 10.29 -22.72 8.88
N SER A 607 10.28 -23.90 8.27
CA SER A 607 10.54 -24.07 6.84
C SER A 607 9.47 -23.43 5.95
N GLY A 608 9.91 -23.03 4.74
CA GLY A 608 9.05 -22.56 3.66
C GLY A 608 9.36 -23.28 2.35
N GLU A 609 8.42 -23.26 1.43
CA GLU A 609 8.55 -23.83 0.10
C GLU A 609 8.03 -22.83 -0.96
N ARG A 610 8.69 -22.77 -2.12
CA ARG A 610 8.34 -21.91 -3.26
C ARG A 610 7.92 -22.74 -4.47
N TYR A 611 6.85 -22.33 -5.13
CA TYR A 611 6.41 -22.85 -6.42
C TYR A 611 6.33 -21.74 -7.46
N THR A 612 6.91 -21.93 -8.65
CA THR A 612 6.90 -20.95 -9.73
C THR A 612 6.14 -21.52 -10.93
N PRO A 613 4.85 -21.16 -11.13
CA PRO A 613 4.04 -21.69 -12.22
C PRO A 613 4.71 -21.51 -13.59
N ASN A 614 4.62 -22.53 -14.44
CA ASN A 614 5.23 -22.62 -15.78
C ASN A 614 6.77 -22.69 -15.84
N ASN A 615 7.49 -22.45 -14.73
CA ASN A 615 8.96 -22.50 -14.69
C ASN A 615 9.50 -23.72 -13.94
N SER A 616 8.80 -24.17 -12.90
CA SER A 616 9.07 -25.39 -12.15
C SER A 616 7.78 -26.19 -12.01
N GLU A 617 7.82 -27.50 -12.24
CA GLU A 617 6.70 -28.36 -11.85
C GLU A 617 6.67 -28.55 -10.33
N ASP A 618 7.82 -28.71 -9.70
CA ASP A 618 7.95 -29.06 -8.28
C ASP A 618 8.14 -27.84 -7.37
N TRP A 619 7.80 -28.04 -6.10
CA TRP A 619 8.08 -27.12 -5.01
C TRP A 619 9.57 -27.16 -4.64
N GLN A 620 10.13 -26.02 -4.26
CA GLN A 620 11.54 -25.84 -3.89
C GLN A 620 11.63 -25.30 -2.47
N GLU A 621 12.51 -25.84 -1.63
CA GLU A 621 12.74 -25.29 -0.28
C GLU A 621 13.28 -23.85 -0.35
N VAL A 622 12.86 -23.00 0.59
CA VAL A 622 13.46 -21.67 0.83
C VAL A 622 14.03 -21.62 2.25
N THR A 623 14.88 -20.62 2.52
CA THR A 623 15.49 -20.42 3.84
C THR A 623 14.43 -20.38 4.94
N GLU A 624 14.68 -21.08 6.05
CA GLU A 624 13.74 -21.16 7.16
C GLU A 624 13.63 -19.84 7.93
N MET A 625 12.42 -19.56 8.43
CA MET A 625 12.15 -18.50 9.41
C MET A 625 12.92 -18.76 10.72
N PHE A 626 13.25 -17.70 11.46
CA PHE A 626 13.89 -17.82 12.77
C PHE A 626 12.98 -18.48 13.81
N SER A 627 11.68 -18.20 13.77
CA SER A 627 10.69 -18.78 14.68
C SER A 627 9.71 -19.70 13.94
N PRO A 628 9.54 -20.97 14.37
CA PRO A 628 8.49 -21.84 13.85
C PRO A 628 7.12 -21.26 14.20
N ARG A 629 6.18 -21.26 13.24
CA ARG A 629 4.88 -20.60 13.40
C ARG A 629 3.78 -21.24 12.57
N SER A 630 2.57 -21.24 13.11
CA SER A 630 1.32 -21.58 12.44
C SER A 630 0.24 -20.56 12.80
N ASN A 631 -0.80 -20.42 11.97
CA ASN A 631 -1.89 -19.46 12.18
C ASN A 631 -1.35 -18.03 12.38
N PHE A 632 -0.46 -17.62 11.47
CA PHE A 632 0.17 -16.31 11.41
C PHE A 632 -0.28 -15.60 10.13
N ALA A 633 -0.21 -14.27 10.11
CA ALA A 633 -0.53 -13.50 8.92
C ALA A 633 0.71 -13.29 8.05
N THR A 634 0.53 -13.17 6.74
CA THR A 634 1.60 -12.79 5.81
C THR A 634 1.16 -11.72 4.84
N VAL A 635 2.01 -10.73 4.60
CA VAL A 635 1.75 -9.65 3.64
C VAL A 635 3.00 -9.34 2.82
N ILE A 636 2.80 -8.73 1.66
CA ILE A 636 3.88 -8.07 0.90
C ILE A 636 3.90 -6.61 1.30
N LEU A 637 5.07 -6.11 1.68
CA LEU A 637 5.25 -4.73 2.15
C LEU A 637 6.65 -4.26 1.79
N ASP A 638 6.79 -3.06 1.20
CA ASP A 638 8.08 -2.52 0.76
C ASP A 638 8.92 -3.52 -0.08
N ASP A 639 8.27 -4.37 -0.90
CA ASP A 639 8.89 -5.42 -1.75
C ASP A 639 9.65 -6.52 -0.97
N MET A 640 9.14 -6.88 0.22
CA MET A 640 9.56 -8.05 1.01
C MET A 640 8.34 -8.83 1.51
N ILE A 641 8.53 -10.10 1.88
CA ILE A 641 7.49 -10.92 2.52
C ILE A 641 7.57 -10.75 4.04
N PHE A 642 6.55 -10.16 4.67
CA PHE A 642 6.46 -10.07 6.13
C PHE A 642 5.62 -11.23 6.68
N VAL A 643 6.08 -11.85 7.77
CA VAL A 643 5.34 -12.84 8.55
C VAL A 643 5.06 -12.28 9.95
N VAL A 644 3.80 -12.30 10.38
CA VAL A 644 3.32 -11.54 11.55
C VAL A 644 2.66 -12.46 12.57
N GLY A 645 3.27 -12.57 13.75
CA GLY A 645 2.74 -13.34 14.88
C GLY A 645 2.65 -14.84 14.63
N GLY A 646 1.65 -15.48 15.24
CA GLY A 646 1.38 -16.91 15.11
C GLY A 646 1.43 -17.67 16.44
N PHE A 647 1.40 -19.00 16.33
CA PHE A 647 1.59 -19.94 17.43
C PHE A 647 2.80 -20.83 17.16
N ASN A 648 3.78 -20.84 18.08
CA ASN A 648 5.07 -21.51 17.90
C ASN A 648 5.11 -22.99 18.38
N GLY A 649 4.00 -23.48 18.95
CA GLY A 649 3.91 -24.81 19.57
C GLY A 649 3.68 -24.77 21.07
N THR A 650 4.11 -23.69 21.73
CA THR A 650 3.98 -23.48 23.18
C THR A 650 3.15 -22.25 23.50
N THR A 651 3.38 -21.12 22.80
CA THR A 651 2.72 -19.83 23.05
C THR A 651 2.35 -19.13 21.75
N THR A 652 1.38 -18.21 21.84
CA THR A 652 1.19 -17.16 20.84
C THR A 652 2.41 -16.21 20.89
N ILE A 653 2.89 -15.77 19.73
CA ILE A 653 4.06 -14.89 19.60
C ILE A 653 3.68 -13.54 18.99
N ALA A 654 4.45 -12.50 19.32
CA ALA A 654 4.38 -11.18 18.70
C ALA A 654 5.43 -10.96 17.59
N TYR A 655 6.33 -11.92 17.38
CA TYR A 655 7.48 -11.78 16.49
C TYR A 655 7.08 -11.54 15.04
N VAL A 656 7.78 -10.60 14.41
CA VAL A 656 7.63 -10.23 13.01
C VAL A 656 8.98 -10.43 12.34
N GLU A 657 8.99 -11.20 11.25
CA GLU A 657 10.19 -11.40 10.44
C GLU A 657 9.86 -10.95 9.01
N CYS A 658 10.83 -10.41 8.28
CA CYS A 658 10.70 -10.10 6.87
C CYS A 658 11.74 -10.85 6.04
N TYR A 659 11.34 -11.32 4.86
CA TYR A 659 12.16 -12.10 3.94
C TYR A 659 12.40 -11.32 2.66
N ASP A 660 13.68 -11.19 2.30
CA ASP A 660 14.11 -10.71 0.99
C ASP A 660 14.33 -11.90 0.05
N ALA A 661 13.62 -11.89 -1.07
CA ALA A 661 13.74 -12.93 -2.09
C ALA A 661 14.99 -12.79 -2.98
N ASP A 662 15.66 -11.62 -2.99
CA ASP A 662 16.90 -11.40 -3.73
C ASP A 662 18.11 -11.99 -2.99
N SER A 663 18.24 -11.74 -1.67
CA SER A 663 19.25 -12.39 -0.82
C SER A 663 18.89 -13.82 -0.42
N ASN A 664 17.59 -14.16 -0.40
CA ASN A 664 17.05 -15.38 0.20
C ASN A 664 17.38 -15.50 1.72
N GLU A 665 17.32 -14.36 2.42
CA GLU A 665 17.55 -14.25 3.87
C GLU A 665 16.33 -13.68 4.60
N TRP A 666 16.24 -14.01 5.90
CA TRP A 666 15.27 -13.42 6.82
C TRP A 666 15.95 -12.34 7.67
N TYR A 667 15.17 -11.33 8.07
CA TYR A 667 15.57 -10.26 8.98
C TYR A 667 14.47 -10.06 10.05
N ASP A 668 14.87 -9.70 11.26
CA ASP A 668 13.93 -9.33 12.32
C ASP A 668 13.32 -7.95 12.05
N ALA A 669 12.00 -7.83 12.21
CA ALA A 669 11.30 -6.55 12.29
C ALA A 669 10.75 -6.36 13.72
N SER A 670 10.43 -5.12 14.11
CA SER A 670 9.92 -4.89 15.46
C SER A 670 8.65 -5.72 15.74
N PRO A 671 8.55 -6.38 16.91
CA PRO A 671 7.42 -7.22 17.27
C PRO A 671 6.14 -6.40 17.52
N MET A 672 4.98 -7.04 17.32
CA MET A 672 3.68 -6.49 17.71
C MET A 672 3.63 -6.15 19.21
N ASN A 673 2.75 -5.22 19.63
CA ASN A 673 2.57 -4.95 21.05
C ASN A 673 1.87 -6.10 21.79
N LEU A 674 1.17 -6.97 21.04
CA LEU A 674 0.39 -8.09 21.55
C LEU A 674 0.82 -9.41 20.92
N ASN A 675 1.03 -10.44 21.76
CA ASN A 675 1.20 -11.81 21.30
C ASN A 675 -0.11 -12.31 20.67
N ARG A 676 -0.13 -12.58 19.37
CA ARG A 676 -1.36 -12.98 18.65
C ARG A 676 -1.10 -14.13 17.69
N SER A 677 -2.01 -15.10 17.68
CA SER A 677 -2.15 -16.09 16.60
C SER A 677 -3.54 -15.94 15.97
N ALA A 678 -3.84 -16.65 14.89
CA ALA A 678 -5.16 -16.65 14.25
C ALA A 678 -5.66 -15.26 13.81
N LEU A 679 -4.76 -14.28 13.77
CA LEU A 679 -4.96 -12.96 13.20
C LEU A 679 -4.75 -13.01 11.71
N SER A 680 -5.30 -12.02 11.01
CA SER A 680 -5.03 -11.78 9.60
C SER A 680 -4.53 -10.35 9.43
N ALA A 681 -3.73 -10.12 8.38
CA ALA A 681 -3.14 -8.82 8.10
C ALA A 681 -3.27 -8.48 6.61
N CYS A 682 -3.30 -7.19 6.31
CA CYS A 682 -3.33 -6.66 4.95
C CYS A 682 -2.60 -5.32 4.88
N VAL A 683 -2.19 -4.93 3.69
CA VAL A 683 -1.56 -3.62 3.44
C VAL A 683 -2.54 -2.75 2.66
N ILE A 684 -2.66 -1.48 3.06
CA ILE A 684 -3.32 -0.43 2.27
C ILE A 684 -2.29 0.64 1.93
N SER A 685 -2.24 1.04 0.67
CA SER A 685 -1.25 1.95 0.13
C SER A 685 -1.91 3.26 -0.32
N GLY A 686 -1.32 4.41 0.01
CA GLY A 686 -1.81 5.72 -0.45
C GLY A 686 -2.95 6.37 0.33
N LEU A 687 -3.20 5.94 1.57
CA LEU A 687 -4.22 6.54 2.46
C LEU A 687 -4.04 8.06 2.61
N SER A 688 -5.12 8.83 2.39
CA SER A 688 -5.12 10.28 2.58
C SER A 688 -4.86 10.70 4.03
N ASN A 689 -5.21 9.84 4.98
CA ASN A 689 -4.96 10.00 6.41
C ASN A 689 -3.84 9.06 6.93
N ALA A 690 -2.91 8.60 6.08
CA ALA A 690 -1.79 7.71 6.49
C ALA A 690 -1.04 8.20 7.73
N ARG A 691 -0.92 9.52 7.93
CA ARG A 691 -0.36 10.16 9.13
C ARG A 691 -0.98 9.64 10.43
N GLU A 692 -2.28 9.36 10.44
CA GLU A 692 -3.05 8.89 11.60
C GLU A 692 -2.74 7.44 12.01
N TYR A 693 -2.15 6.66 11.11
CA TYR A 693 -1.72 5.28 11.34
C TYR A 693 -0.19 5.13 11.52
N SER A 694 0.54 6.24 11.33
CA SER A 694 2.00 6.35 11.48
C SER A 694 2.39 6.87 12.87
N TYR A 695 3.68 6.76 13.21
CA TYR A 695 4.23 7.19 14.50
C TYR A 695 3.95 8.67 14.83
N LEU A 696 3.78 9.52 13.80
CA LEU A 696 3.58 10.95 13.91
C LEU A 696 2.32 11.37 14.71
N SER A 697 1.27 10.55 14.75
CA SER A 697 0.00 10.96 15.38
C SER A 697 -0.05 10.76 16.90
N LYS A 698 0.60 9.73 17.48
CA LYS A 698 0.57 9.50 18.94
C LYS A 698 1.17 10.65 19.77
N VAL A 699 2.03 11.46 19.16
CA VAL A 699 2.62 12.66 19.79
C VAL A 699 1.56 13.73 20.10
N ARG A 700 0.47 13.80 19.33
CA ARG A 700 -0.63 14.75 19.60
C ARG A 700 -1.51 14.31 20.76
N ASP A 701 -1.84 13.03 20.85
CA ASP A 701 -2.74 12.52 21.91
C ASP A 701 -2.07 12.62 23.29
N LEU A 702 -0.77 12.28 23.39
CA LEU A 702 0.04 12.51 24.59
C LEU A 702 0.19 14.01 24.92
N GLY A 703 0.22 14.88 23.90
CA GLY A 703 0.31 16.34 24.08
C GLY A 703 -1.00 17.02 24.52
N GLN A 704 -2.17 16.44 24.21
CA GLN A 704 -3.47 16.98 24.63
C GLN A 704 -3.88 16.49 26.03
N GLY A 705 -3.41 15.32 26.47
CA GLY A 705 -3.67 14.79 27.81
C GLY A 705 -3.08 15.58 29.00
N GLN A 706 -2.24 16.59 28.75
CA GLN A 706 -1.64 17.45 29.80
C GLN A 706 -2.04 18.94 29.72
N ALA A 707 -3.00 19.30 28.84
CA ALA A 707 -3.31 20.70 28.53
C ALA A 707 -4.77 21.13 28.79
N THR A 708 -5.45 20.51 29.77
CA THR A 708 -6.78 20.97 30.25
C THR A 708 -6.88 21.08 31.77
N SER A 709 -5.98 21.85 32.39
CA SER A 709 -6.18 22.42 33.72
C SER A 709 -5.74 23.88 33.74
N ASN A 710 -6.60 24.75 34.28
CA ASN A 710 -6.35 26.19 34.53
C ASN A 710 -6.22 27.11 33.31
N SER A 711 -7.34 27.61 32.79
CA SER A 711 -7.78 28.99 33.10
C SER A 711 -8.94 29.46 32.20
N ARG A 712 -10.12 29.67 32.78
CA ARG A 712 -11.13 30.58 32.22
C ARG A 712 -11.46 31.63 33.28
N GLY A 713 -11.34 32.90 32.90
CA GLY A 713 -11.40 34.02 33.83
C GLY A 713 -12.81 34.30 34.36
N LYS A 714 -12.85 34.98 35.50
CA LYS A 714 -14.06 35.60 36.07
C LYS A 714 -14.66 36.63 35.10
N PRO A 715 -15.99 36.81 35.18
CA PRO A 715 -16.60 38.13 35.26
C PRO A 715 -17.19 38.36 36.68
N ASP A 716 -17.26 39.63 37.10
CA ASP A 716 -17.72 40.04 38.43
C ASP A 716 -19.25 40.28 38.51
N GLN A 717 -19.84 39.95 39.68
CA GLN A 717 -20.97 40.61 40.40
C GLN A 717 -22.31 40.90 39.65
N ALA A 718 -23.51 40.86 40.24
CA ALA A 718 -24.00 40.75 41.64
C ALA A 718 -25.41 40.11 41.67
N GLY A 719 -25.95 39.74 42.85
CA GLY A 719 -27.39 39.44 43.00
C GLY A 719 -27.75 38.55 44.20
N GLU A 720 -28.53 39.10 45.13
CA GLU A 720 -28.97 38.54 46.43
C GLU A 720 -29.96 37.35 46.34
N GLY A 721 -30.12 36.59 47.44
CA GLY A 721 -31.37 35.85 47.75
C GLY A 721 -31.23 34.35 48.09
N PRO A 722 -31.63 33.88 49.30
CA PRO A 722 -31.47 32.49 49.74
C PRO A 722 -32.77 31.63 49.69
N GLY A 723 -32.61 30.31 49.65
CA GLY A 723 -33.68 29.33 49.89
C GLY A 723 -33.22 27.91 49.53
N GLY A 724 -33.02 27.03 50.52
CA GLY A 724 -32.44 25.69 50.30
C GLY A 724 -33.40 24.55 50.62
N THR A 725 -32.92 23.31 50.46
CA THR A 725 -33.18 22.19 51.39
C THR A 725 -32.25 20.99 51.11
N ASN A 726 -31.97 20.24 52.18
CA ASN A 726 -30.98 19.14 52.31
C ASN A 726 -31.32 17.93 51.39
N VAL A 727 -30.46 16.92 51.17
CA VAL A 727 -29.85 16.00 52.17
C VAL A 727 -28.47 15.49 51.74
N ASP A 728 -27.52 15.50 52.68
CA ASP A 728 -26.19 14.89 52.59
C ASP A 728 -26.20 13.36 52.78
N MET A 729 -25.13 12.69 52.31
CA MET A 729 -24.27 11.94 53.25
C MET A 729 -22.82 11.84 52.75
N ILE A 730 -21.92 12.37 53.58
CA ILE A 730 -20.45 12.29 53.53
C ILE A 730 -20.07 10.93 54.21
N VAL A 731 -18.88 10.32 54.10
CA VAL A 731 -17.66 10.57 54.90
C VAL A 731 -16.40 9.95 54.26
N ASP A 732 -15.51 10.82 53.79
CA ASP A 732 -14.06 10.99 54.04
C ASP A 732 -13.01 9.84 54.09
N GLU A 733 -11.76 10.28 53.86
CA GLU A 733 -10.55 9.53 53.53
C GLU A 733 -9.53 9.36 54.69
N ALA A 734 -8.62 8.38 54.54
CA ALA A 734 -7.19 8.40 54.95
C ALA A 734 -6.83 8.57 56.46
N PRO A 735 -5.53 8.57 56.89
CA PRO A 735 -4.23 8.17 56.30
C PRO A 735 -3.55 6.99 57.10
N GLY A 736 -2.30 6.54 56.90
CA GLY A 736 -1.26 6.75 55.86
C GLY A 736 0.20 6.50 56.38
N MET A 737 1.17 6.41 55.44
CA MET A 737 2.66 6.42 55.60
C MET A 737 3.50 5.22 56.14
N ASP A 738 4.62 5.00 55.42
CA ASP A 738 5.99 4.59 55.80
C ASP A 738 6.45 3.14 56.12
N ALA A 739 7.15 2.57 55.12
CA ALA A 739 8.56 2.11 55.12
C ALA A 739 9.10 0.88 55.90
N ALA A 740 10.07 0.21 55.25
CA ALA A 740 11.04 -0.82 55.71
C ALA A 740 10.59 -2.30 55.86
N GLY A 741 11.37 -3.23 55.27
CA GLY A 741 11.37 -4.68 55.55
C GLY A 741 12.68 -5.10 56.25
N PRO A 742 13.22 -6.34 56.12
CA PRO A 742 12.68 -7.59 55.54
C PRO A 742 12.72 -8.77 56.58
N PHE A 743 12.82 -10.04 56.11
CA PHE A 743 13.06 -11.37 56.76
C PHE A 743 11.91 -12.37 56.46
N GLN A 744 12.07 -13.36 55.57
CA GLN A 744 12.74 -14.69 55.69
C GLN A 744 12.01 -15.75 56.54
N GLY A 745 11.82 -16.94 55.95
CA GLY A 745 11.26 -18.17 56.57
C GLY A 745 10.28 -18.89 55.62
N GLN A 746 10.75 -19.73 54.69
CA GLN A 746 10.77 -21.21 54.80
C GLN A 746 9.43 -21.81 55.29
N ALA A 747 8.64 -22.44 54.40
CA ALA A 747 8.70 -23.88 54.09
C ALA A 747 8.45 -24.77 55.33
N GLY A 748 7.41 -25.62 55.42
CA GLY A 748 6.70 -26.35 54.36
C GLY A 748 5.39 -27.03 54.85
N PRO A 749 4.98 -28.17 54.25
CA PRO A 749 3.55 -28.55 54.13
C PRO A 749 3.10 -29.71 55.04
N ILE A 750 1.78 -29.83 55.29
CA ILE A 750 1.12 -31.08 55.72
C ILE A 750 -0.28 -31.19 55.08
N ASP A 751 -0.59 -32.38 54.55
CA ASP A 751 -1.86 -32.82 53.94
C ASP A 751 -2.96 -33.21 54.96
N GLY A 752 -4.21 -33.36 54.46
CA GLY A 752 -5.32 -34.07 55.12
C GLY A 752 -6.66 -33.35 54.94
N MET A 753 -7.57 -33.79 54.04
CA MET A 753 -8.56 -34.87 54.24
C MET A 753 -9.52 -34.63 55.43
N ALA A 754 -10.86 -34.75 55.32
CA ALA A 754 -11.70 -35.13 54.17
C ALA A 754 -13.17 -34.65 54.34
N GLU A 755 -13.89 -34.65 53.22
CA GLU A 755 -15.32 -34.93 52.98
C GLU A 755 -16.44 -34.57 53.98
N GLY A 756 -17.53 -34.04 53.40
CA GLY A 756 -18.86 -33.95 54.01
C GLY A 756 -19.93 -33.59 52.98
N ALA A 757 -20.44 -34.58 52.25
CA ALA A 757 -21.47 -34.39 51.21
C ALA A 757 -22.89 -34.63 51.74
N VAL A 758 -23.87 -33.84 51.31
CA VAL A 758 -25.31 -34.18 51.38
C VAL A 758 -26.04 -33.59 50.15
N ASN A 759 -26.79 -34.44 49.44
CA ASN A 759 -27.70 -34.06 48.34
C ASN A 759 -29.04 -33.53 48.86
N PHE A 760 -29.82 -32.84 48.03
CA PHE A 760 -31.25 -33.13 47.86
C PHE A 760 -31.76 -32.62 46.49
N TYR A 761 -32.72 -33.35 45.91
CA TYR A 761 -33.48 -33.04 44.69
C TYR A 761 -34.87 -32.50 45.06
N GLU A 762 -35.55 -31.79 44.14
CA GLU A 762 -37.00 -31.88 43.96
C GLU A 762 -37.41 -31.39 42.55
N GLU A 763 -38.61 -31.80 42.09
CA GLU A 763 -39.06 -31.81 40.68
C GLU A 763 -40.20 -30.80 40.37
N ASP A 764 -40.91 -31.04 39.26
CA ASP A 764 -42.18 -30.47 38.77
C ASP A 764 -42.11 -29.10 38.04
N ASP A 765 -42.81 -28.85 36.92
CA ASP A 765 -43.94 -29.58 36.30
C ASP A 765 -44.02 -29.35 34.76
N ILE A 766 -44.70 -30.23 34.01
CA ILE A 766 -44.95 -30.13 32.54
C ILE A 766 -46.45 -30.37 32.23
N PRO A 767 -47.04 -29.68 31.24
CA PRO A 767 -48.15 -30.26 30.49
C PRO A 767 -47.89 -30.39 28.98
N ASP A 768 -48.19 -31.58 28.47
CA ASP A 768 -48.20 -31.99 27.07
C ASP A 768 -49.36 -31.37 26.26
N VAL A 769 -49.36 -31.54 24.92
CA VAL A 769 -50.53 -31.82 24.03
C VAL A 769 -50.33 -31.38 22.54
N LEU A 770 -50.37 -32.38 21.65
CA LEU A 770 -50.71 -32.39 20.20
C LEU A 770 -49.71 -31.96 19.09
N ARG A 771 -49.27 -32.98 18.35
CA ARG A 771 -49.20 -33.10 16.86
C ARG A 771 -50.07 -34.32 16.45
N PRO A 772 -50.23 -34.72 15.16
CA PRO A 772 -49.82 -34.11 13.89
C PRO A 772 -50.97 -33.94 12.87
N GLU A 773 -50.72 -33.25 11.75
CA GLU A 773 -51.26 -33.68 10.43
C GLU A 773 -50.21 -33.42 9.33
N ASP A 774 -50.19 -34.32 8.37
CA ASP A 774 -49.32 -34.40 7.19
C ASP A 774 -50.25 -34.77 6.01
N PRO A 775 -50.12 -34.15 4.82
CA PRO A 775 -50.62 -34.82 3.63
C PRO A 775 -49.58 -34.90 2.50
N SER A 776 -49.38 -36.13 2.06
CA SER A 776 -48.57 -36.55 0.93
C SER A 776 -49.26 -36.34 -0.43
N GLU A 777 -48.44 -36.19 -1.48
CA GLU A 777 -48.70 -36.50 -2.90
C GLU A 777 -49.85 -35.79 -3.64
N GLU A 778 -49.51 -35.05 -4.73
CA GLU A 778 -50.10 -35.41 -6.03
C GLU A 778 -49.15 -35.15 -7.23
N ILE A 779 -48.98 -36.23 -7.99
CA ILE A 779 -48.28 -36.46 -9.26
C ILE A 779 -48.51 -35.39 -10.35
N ARG A 780 -47.46 -35.04 -11.13
CA ARG A 780 -47.54 -35.02 -12.61
C ARG A 780 -46.19 -34.95 -13.35
N ASN A 781 -45.98 -35.95 -14.19
CA ASN A 781 -44.92 -36.00 -15.19
C ASN A 781 -45.18 -35.01 -16.35
N VAL A 782 -44.12 -34.47 -16.94
CA VAL A 782 -43.99 -34.26 -18.39
C VAL A 782 -42.57 -34.70 -18.79
N GLU A 783 -42.49 -35.35 -19.94
CA GLU A 783 -41.40 -36.15 -20.55
C GLU A 783 -39.95 -35.67 -20.39
#